data_AF-A0A915LG84-F1
#
_entry.id   AF-A0A915LG84-F1
#
_cell.length_a   1.000
_cell.length_b   1.000
_cell.length_c   1.000
_cell.angle_alpha   90.00
_cell.angle_beta   90.00
_cell.angle_gamma   90.00
#
_symmetry.space_group_name_H-M   'P 1'
#
loop_
_entity.id
_entity.type
_entity.pdbx_description
1 polymer ?
#
loop_
_entity_poly.entity_id
_entity_poly.type
_entity_poly.pdbx_seq_one_letter_code
_entity_poly.pdbx_strand_id
1 'polypeptide(L)'
;MNLNNFSRSLTFADLLCRYCGHSVTTASALINVKSPAAYDNWNLTVLGVETIVQVRKTFKNSVPETYNLIFANGADLKFSGKAQTAETWFEGMSWRPCVCSACNTHIGWYFQSPEKDFVGLVIDNLINVDTLTKVPLPQKQISKDAEINSILIKMPGVIYIQSVPPMFTVKHLREIMSRFGELGRVYLQAEKRGPHKRKRYTEGWVEFKSKKCAKEVAQMLNGNQVGGRKRSAAYDSVWTMKYLHSFKWEHLMEQLSYEKRVEQQRLRTEISFEKRKAEHFSQQVEKGERLQKLEERVLKKSGLWKRYLMQHYQKKVINENKLEKSKQLSGEKDFLQMIFGGKEEQKEENEREDGREEVEKEEEIMEEEKGYVVSAAVYVNLSDGSPIFGAFVQAATGKYISQFLGVPFAEPPIGKLRFRRPIPKRPWREQWNATTFRDSCVQSPDTYFGDFYGATMWNSNTPCSEDCLYLNIYVPGEIDREKRLPVLFWIYGGGFWSGTASLDVYDGKIFAGEENVIIVTVNYRVTVFGFLYLGREEAPGNMVFGGDPSSITLFGESAGGASVSMHMLSPLSQPYFTRSILQSGAATAPWAVENKQVALHRAVILYEYMKCGNGNMSHLAPDQWNMDEVLRCLHEASADKLRDSEWSPVMEFADFPWVPVIDGEFLVENIETSLKRGNFKKTQLLAGTAPLSIIFNLNTYIFPIQDVFPPAEFFEKKDFIKSRDVWIKSVSSLLPRQILKSSLALQSILNYYEPEGLPIESKQWVDSLDKMLGDFLFTCNVNEFALAHSEHGADTYYYMFSHRASQQTWPEWMGVLHGYEINFIFGEPYNRKQFKYTKEEQELSSRFMRFWANFARTGDPNHNPDNSYISDWPPYNSKTMEYINLTIESDYIQKGAKRIGTGPRRKHCNFWKFIPKLISISADLGESFIKWKQQMDRWENDYMPEWEAGKFSF
;
A
#
# COMPACT_ATOMS: atom_id res chain seq x y z
N MET A 1 -37.19 -30.02 -15.38
CA MET A 1 -37.55 -31.36 -14.85
C MET A 1 -38.23 -31.18 -13.52
N ASN A 2 -39.37 -31.86 -13.31
CA ASN A 2 -40.23 -31.82 -12.12
C ASN A 2 -39.46 -32.07 -10.81
N LEU A 3 -39.62 -31.16 -9.84
CA LEU A 3 -39.07 -31.21 -8.47
C LEU A 3 -39.94 -32.03 -7.50
N ASN A 4 -40.55 -33.13 -7.94
CA ASN A 4 -41.58 -33.84 -7.16
C ASN A 4 -41.23 -35.22 -6.61
N ASN A 5 -39.96 -35.63 -6.54
CA ASN A 5 -39.64 -36.99 -6.06
C ASN A 5 -38.32 -37.10 -5.29
N PHE A 6 -38.18 -36.47 -4.12
CA PHE A 6 -37.27 -36.92 -3.05
C PHE A 6 -37.67 -36.33 -1.69
N SER A 7 -38.73 -36.86 -1.08
CA SER A 7 -38.97 -36.68 0.36
C SER A 7 -38.46 -37.91 1.12
N ARG A 8 -37.18 -37.89 1.53
CA ARG A 8 -36.70 -38.78 2.60
C ARG A 8 -36.64 -37.96 3.88
N SER A 9 -37.43 -38.32 4.89
CA SER A 9 -37.33 -37.74 6.22
C SER A 9 -36.06 -38.27 6.89
N LEU A 10 -35.05 -37.42 7.04
CA LEU A 10 -33.88 -37.71 7.86
C LEU A 10 -34.24 -37.48 9.33
N THR A 11 -33.98 -38.46 10.17
CA THR A 11 -34.19 -38.37 11.62
C THR A 11 -33.11 -37.52 12.27
N PHE A 12 -33.48 -36.79 13.33
CA PHE A 12 -32.74 -35.74 14.03
C PHE A 12 -31.35 -36.06 14.60
N ALA A 13 -30.78 -37.25 14.42
CA ALA A 13 -29.66 -37.72 15.23
C ALA A 13 -28.26 -37.17 14.83
N ASP A 14 -28.13 -36.44 13.72
CA ASP A 14 -26.86 -36.42 12.97
C ASP A 14 -26.24 -35.04 12.69
N LEU A 15 -26.55 -34.01 13.49
CA LEU A 15 -25.91 -32.69 13.39
C LEU A 15 -24.80 -32.52 14.43
N LEU A 16 -23.55 -32.44 13.97
CA LEU A 16 -22.37 -32.31 14.83
C LEU A 16 -21.68 -30.95 14.65
N CYS A 17 -21.20 -30.34 15.74
CA CYS A 17 -20.34 -29.16 15.70
C CYS A 17 -19.09 -29.46 14.87
N ARG A 18 -18.81 -28.64 13.85
CA ARG A 18 -17.65 -28.85 12.95
C ARG A 18 -16.31 -28.84 13.69
N TYR A 19 -16.23 -28.15 14.83
CA TYR A 19 -15.00 -27.98 15.59
C TYR A 19 -14.73 -29.09 16.62
N CYS A 20 -15.77 -29.65 17.23
CA CYS A 20 -15.62 -30.63 18.32
C CYS A 20 -16.38 -31.94 18.13
N GLY A 21 -17.20 -32.05 17.09
CA GLY A 21 -18.02 -33.23 16.82
C GLY A 21 -19.16 -33.46 17.83
N HIS A 22 -19.47 -32.48 18.68
CA HIS A 22 -20.55 -32.59 19.66
C HIS A 22 -21.92 -32.48 18.98
N SER A 23 -22.89 -33.31 19.36
CA SER A 23 -24.24 -33.27 18.81
C SER A 23 -24.96 -31.99 19.22
N VAL A 24 -25.47 -31.24 18.24
CA VAL A 24 -26.12 -29.93 18.47
C VAL A 24 -27.63 -30.02 18.21
N THR A 25 -28.21 -31.16 18.55
CA THR A 25 -29.58 -31.55 18.18
C THR A 25 -30.63 -31.02 19.17
N THR A 26 -30.21 -30.49 20.31
CA THR A 26 -31.08 -29.88 21.33
C THR A 26 -30.65 -28.45 21.67
N ALA A 27 -31.58 -27.60 22.09
CA ALA A 27 -31.29 -26.23 22.51
C ALA A 27 -30.32 -26.15 23.70
N SER A 28 -30.27 -27.19 24.54
CA SER A 28 -29.31 -27.32 25.65
C SER A 28 -27.86 -27.54 25.21
N ALA A 29 -27.63 -27.92 23.94
CA ALA A 29 -26.31 -28.03 23.34
C ALA A 29 -25.75 -26.66 22.87
N LEU A 30 -26.52 -25.58 23.06
CA LEU A 30 -26.22 -24.22 22.64
C LEU A 30 -26.24 -23.26 23.83
N ILE A 31 -25.18 -22.46 23.96
CA ILE A 31 -25.09 -21.38 24.94
C ILE A 31 -25.62 -20.08 24.32
N ASN A 32 -26.23 -19.22 25.13
CA ASN A 32 -26.87 -17.94 24.77
C ASN A 32 -28.20 -18.02 24.00
N VAL A 33 -28.78 -19.22 23.87
CA VAL A 33 -30.16 -19.42 23.41
C VAL A 33 -31.07 -19.46 24.63
N LYS A 34 -31.95 -18.46 24.79
CA LYS A 34 -32.97 -18.48 25.86
C LYS A 34 -34.17 -19.27 25.37
N SER A 35 -34.38 -20.48 25.90
CA SER A 35 -35.66 -21.18 25.75
C SER A 35 -36.73 -20.47 26.60
N PRO A 36 -37.81 -19.91 26.03
CA PRO A 36 -39.00 -19.64 26.82
C PRO A 36 -39.62 -20.99 27.17
N ALA A 37 -39.96 -21.22 28.45
CA ALA A 37 -40.46 -22.48 28.99
C ALA A 37 -41.74 -23.07 28.34
N ALA A 38 -42.24 -22.47 27.26
CA ALA A 38 -43.36 -22.95 26.44
C ALA A 38 -42.93 -23.70 25.17
N TYR A 39 -41.62 -23.88 24.92
CA TYR A 39 -41.11 -24.37 23.63
C TYR A 39 -40.17 -25.58 23.75
N ASP A 40 -40.64 -26.67 24.36
CA ASP A 40 -39.83 -27.89 24.57
C ASP A 40 -39.66 -28.77 23.33
N ASN A 41 -40.33 -28.49 22.20
CA ASN A 41 -40.26 -29.32 20.99
C ASN A 41 -40.00 -28.47 19.74
N TRP A 42 -38.73 -28.24 19.42
CA TRP A 42 -38.33 -27.66 18.13
C TRP A 42 -37.99 -28.79 17.16
N ASN A 43 -38.63 -28.81 15.98
CA ASN A 43 -38.31 -29.75 14.90
C ASN A 43 -37.69 -29.00 13.71
N LEU A 44 -36.36 -29.11 13.57
CA LEU A 44 -35.54 -28.74 12.43
C LEU A 44 -35.63 -29.78 11.30
N THR A 45 -36.15 -29.41 10.13
CA THR A 45 -36.29 -30.37 9.01
C THR A 45 -35.28 -30.04 7.92
N VAL A 46 -34.46 -31.02 7.51
CA VAL A 46 -33.44 -30.83 6.45
C VAL A 46 -33.99 -31.22 5.09
N LEU A 47 -33.98 -30.30 4.11
CA LEU A 47 -34.44 -30.56 2.74
C LEU A 47 -33.27 -30.53 1.75
N GLY A 48 -32.67 -31.69 1.50
CA GLY A 48 -31.73 -31.89 0.39
C GLY A 48 -30.24 -31.90 0.76
N VAL A 49 -29.43 -32.38 -0.18
CA VAL A 49 -28.03 -32.82 0.00
C VAL A 49 -27.04 -31.67 0.25
N GLU A 50 -27.51 -30.42 0.22
CA GLU A 50 -26.74 -29.25 0.64
C GLU A 50 -27.59 -28.42 1.60
N THR A 51 -27.36 -28.63 2.91
CA THR A 51 -27.63 -27.72 4.05
C THR A 51 -28.78 -26.71 3.89
N ILE A 52 -30.02 -27.19 3.90
CA ILE A 52 -31.22 -26.36 4.16
C ILE A 52 -31.85 -26.86 5.46
N VAL A 53 -32.06 -25.99 6.46
CA VAL A 53 -32.83 -26.33 7.67
C VAL A 53 -34.09 -25.46 7.73
N GLN A 54 -35.26 -26.09 7.65
CA GLN A 54 -36.56 -25.44 7.81
C GLN A 54 -36.98 -25.49 9.28
N VAL A 55 -37.36 -24.35 9.86
CA VAL A 55 -37.92 -24.27 11.22
C VAL A 55 -39.44 -24.20 11.10
N ARG A 56 -40.15 -25.18 11.66
CA ARG A 56 -41.62 -25.23 11.67
C ARG A 56 -42.17 -24.76 13.02
N LYS A 57 -43.08 -23.77 13.01
CA LYS A 57 -43.87 -23.38 14.19
C LYS A 57 -45.16 -24.21 14.20
N THR A 58 -45.45 -24.89 15.31
CA THR A 58 -46.77 -25.52 15.53
C THR A 58 -47.45 -24.82 16.70
N PHE A 59 -48.55 -24.12 16.42
CA PHE A 59 -49.45 -23.65 17.47
C PHE A 59 -50.42 -24.76 17.84
N LYS A 60 -50.86 -24.79 19.11
CA LYS A 60 -51.83 -25.78 19.58
C LYS A 60 -53.22 -25.64 18.94
N ASN A 61 -53.50 -24.63 18.08
CA ASN A 61 -54.81 -24.42 17.44
C ASN A 61 -54.82 -23.45 16.23
N SER A 62 -53.74 -23.32 15.43
CA SER A 62 -53.79 -22.51 14.21
C SER A 62 -52.90 -23.05 13.08
N VAL A 63 -53.33 -22.80 11.83
CA VAL A 63 -52.77 -23.35 10.60
C VAL A 63 -51.26 -23.07 10.53
N PRO A 64 -50.42 -24.09 10.25
CA PRO A 64 -48.97 -23.90 10.25
C PRO A 64 -48.51 -23.09 9.03
N GLU A 65 -48.01 -21.87 9.28
CA GLU A 65 -47.30 -21.09 8.27
C GLU A 65 -45.87 -21.60 8.09
N THR A 66 -45.44 -21.70 6.83
CA THR A 66 -44.14 -22.24 6.45
C THR A 66 -43.31 -21.13 5.80
N TYR A 67 -42.15 -20.81 6.37
CA TYR A 67 -41.22 -19.82 5.82
C TYR A 67 -40.01 -20.55 5.20
N ASN A 68 -39.60 -20.15 4.00
CA ASN A 68 -38.44 -20.70 3.30
C ASN A 68 -37.23 -19.79 3.49
N LEU A 69 -36.10 -20.34 3.95
CA LEU A 69 -34.81 -19.66 4.00
C LEU A 69 -33.83 -20.38 3.07
N ILE A 70 -33.10 -19.63 2.23
CA ILE A 70 -32.17 -20.15 1.21
C ILE A 70 -30.74 -19.83 1.65
N PHE A 71 -29.84 -20.82 1.67
CA PHE A 71 -28.40 -20.63 1.85
C PHE A 71 -27.60 -21.52 0.88
N ALA A 72 -26.44 -21.02 0.41
CA ALA A 72 -25.51 -21.70 -0.48
C ALA A 72 -24.07 -21.66 0.08
N ASN A 73 -23.32 -22.75 -0.10
CA ASN A 73 -21.93 -22.89 0.32
C ASN A 73 -21.02 -21.84 -0.36
N GLY A 74 -20.20 -21.14 0.43
CA GLY A 74 -19.05 -20.39 -0.07
C GLY A 74 -19.35 -19.10 -0.84
N ALA A 75 -20.54 -18.51 -0.71
CA ALA A 75 -20.86 -17.20 -1.24
C ALA A 75 -21.41 -16.30 -0.12
N ASP A 76 -20.88 -15.07 -0.01
CA ASP A 76 -21.50 -13.99 0.74
C ASP A 76 -23.00 -13.92 0.39
N LEU A 77 -23.87 -13.96 1.40
CA LEU A 77 -25.30 -13.76 1.19
C LEU A 77 -25.54 -12.31 0.79
N LYS A 78 -25.65 -12.09 -0.52
CA LYS A 78 -26.10 -10.83 -1.09
C LYS A 78 -27.62 -10.83 -1.15
N PHE A 79 -28.28 -10.09 -0.26
CA PHE A 79 -29.61 -9.57 -0.54
C PHE A 79 -29.43 -8.24 -1.29
N SER A 80 -29.94 -8.13 -2.52
CA SER A 80 -29.89 -6.89 -3.33
C SER A 80 -28.49 -6.29 -3.60
N GLY A 81 -27.41 -7.07 -3.52
CA GLY A 81 -26.09 -6.65 -4.01
C GLY A 81 -25.19 -5.87 -3.02
N LYS A 82 -25.52 -5.79 -1.73
CA LYS A 82 -24.62 -5.24 -0.69
C LYS A 82 -24.20 -6.32 0.33
N ALA A 83 -22.96 -6.24 0.81
CA ALA A 83 -22.47 -7.06 1.92
C ALA A 83 -23.04 -6.54 3.24
N GLN A 84 -23.50 -7.43 4.11
CA GLN A 84 -24.30 -7.09 5.28
C GLN A 84 -23.73 -7.75 6.56
N THR A 85 -23.52 -6.94 7.60
CA THR A 85 -23.10 -7.37 8.96
C THR A 85 -24.32 -7.81 9.80
N ALA A 86 -24.11 -8.42 10.97
CA ALA A 86 -25.17 -8.96 11.83
C ALA A 86 -26.28 -7.96 12.21
N GLU A 87 -26.04 -6.65 12.08
CA GLU A 87 -27.01 -5.58 12.35
C GLU A 87 -28.00 -5.36 11.19
N THR A 88 -27.74 -5.92 10.02
CA THR A 88 -28.44 -5.55 8.77
C THR A 88 -29.37 -6.63 8.22
N TRP A 89 -29.32 -7.86 8.75
CA TRP A 89 -30.10 -8.98 8.21
C TRP A 89 -31.62 -8.78 8.33
N PHE A 90 -32.10 -8.15 9.41
CA PHE A 90 -33.50 -7.77 9.61
C PHE A 90 -33.60 -6.57 10.58
N GLU A 91 -34.08 -5.41 10.12
CA GLU A 91 -34.28 -4.22 10.96
C GLU A 91 -35.24 -4.51 12.13
N GLY A 92 -34.87 -4.07 13.34
CA GLY A 92 -35.69 -4.21 14.55
C GLY A 92 -35.58 -5.55 15.29
N MET A 93 -34.78 -6.52 14.82
CA MET A 93 -34.57 -7.80 15.53
C MET A 93 -33.34 -7.78 16.46
N SER A 94 -33.44 -8.45 17.61
CA SER A 94 -32.32 -8.58 18.55
C SER A 94 -31.48 -9.82 18.26
N TRP A 95 -30.20 -9.64 17.92
CA TRP A 95 -29.26 -10.72 17.54
C TRP A 95 -28.29 -11.06 18.67
N ARG A 96 -27.96 -12.35 18.82
CA ARG A 96 -27.00 -12.86 19.81
C ARG A 96 -26.13 -13.97 19.21
N PRO A 97 -24.83 -14.02 19.53
CA PRO A 97 -23.97 -15.11 19.09
C PRO A 97 -24.34 -16.42 19.79
N CYS A 98 -24.46 -17.47 18.99
CA CYS A 98 -24.75 -18.83 19.43
C CYS A 98 -23.45 -19.66 19.48
N VAL A 99 -23.20 -20.26 20.64
CA VAL A 99 -21.93 -20.93 20.96
C VAL A 99 -22.18 -22.39 21.31
N CYS A 100 -21.31 -23.29 20.86
CA CYS A 100 -21.41 -24.71 21.18
C CYS A 100 -21.12 -24.93 22.67
N SER A 101 -22.01 -25.62 23.39
CA SER A 101 -21.86 -25.83 24.84
C SER A 101 -20.64 -26.67 25.23
N ALA A 102 -20.13 -27.51 24.33
CA ALA A 102 -19.01 -28.39 24.60
C ALA A 102 -17.62 -27.75 24.36
N CYS A 103 -17.51 -26.78 23.45
CA CYS A 103 -16.21 -26.19 23.08
C CYS A 103 -16.17 -24.66 23.11
N ASN A 104 -17.28 -24.01 23.51
CA ASN A 104 -17.44 -22.55 23.54
C ASN A 104 -17.07 -21.82 22.25
N THR A 105 -17.06 -22.53 21.11
CA THR A 105 -16.75 -21.95 19.81
C THR A 105 -18.03 -21.43 19.17
N HIS A 106 -17.94 -20.26 18.53
CA HIS A 106 -19.04 -19.66 17.80
C HIS A 106 -19.45 -20.57 16.64
N ILE A 107 -20.74 -20.88 16.54
CA ILE A 107 -21.27 -21.76 15.50
C ILE A 107 -22.45 -21.15 14.74
N GLY A 108 -22.91 -19.96 15.14
CA GLY A 108 -24.02 -19.30 14.48
C GLY A 108 -24.60 -18.13 15.27
N TRP A 109 -25.73 -17.61 14.84
CA TRP A 109 -26.44 -16.48 15.43
C TRP A 109 -27.88 -16.84 15.78
N TYR A 110 -28.32 -16.40 16.95
CA TYR A 110 -29.70 -16.47 17.43
C TYR A 110 -30.35 -15.10 17.30
N PHE A 111 -31.62 -15.02 16.91
CA PHE A 111 -32.33 -13.75 16.85
C PHE A 111 -33.78 -13.84 17.32
N GLN A 112 -34.29 -12.74 17.86
CA GLN A 112 -35.62 -12.65 18.43
C GLN A 112 -36.29 -11.30 18.11
N SER A 113 -37.56 -11.37 17.69
CA SER A 113 -38.42 -10.20 17.45
C SER A 113 -38.81 -9.49 18.76
N PRO A 114 -38.95 -8.15 18.77
CA PRO A 114 -39.40 -7.37 19.93
C PRO A 114 -40.75 -7.80 20.50
N GLU A 115 -41.66 -8.27 19.65
CA GLU A 115 -43.01 -8.73 20.03
C GLU A 115 -43.02 -10.17 20.59
N LYS A 116 -41.84 -10.80 20.76
CA LYS A 116 -41.62 -12.15 21.32
C LYS A 116 -42.25 -13.34 20.58
N ASP A 117 -43.00 -13.11 19.51
CA ASP A 117 -43.68 -14.17 18.75
C ASP A 117 -42.80 -14.85 17.69
N PHE A 118 -41.63 -14.29 17.37
CA PHE A 118 -40.73 -14.82 16.35
C PHE A 118 -39.30 -14.96 16.87
N VAL A 119 -38.72 -16.15 16.67
CA VAL A 119 -37.38 -16.53 17.10
C VAL A 119 -36.75 -17.41 16.01
N GLY A 120 -35.50 -17.16 15.66
CA GLY A 120 -34.78 -17.92 14.65
C GLY A 120 -33.31 -18.15 14.98
N LEU A 121 -32.70 -19.08 14.25
CA LEU A 121 -31.32 -19.51 14.45
C LEU A 121 -30.65 -19.70 13.08
N VAL A 122 -29.48 -19.10 12.91
CA VAL A 122 -28.64 -19.23 11.70
C VAL A 122 -27.36 -19.93 12.12
N ILE A 123 -27.08 -21.12 11.58
CA ILE A 123 -25.88 -21.90 11.93
C ILE A 123 -25.08 -22.17 10.66
N ASP A 124 -23.79 -21.85 10.66
CA ASP A 124 -22.90 -21.96 9.48
C ASP A 124 -21.83 -23.07 9.61
N ASN A 125 -21.67 -23.67 10.80
CA ASN A 125 -20.54 -24.54 11.12
C ASN A 125 -20.93 -25.92 11.71
N LEU A 126 -21.83 -26.64 11.03
CA LEU A 126 -22.19 -28.04 11.36
C LEU A 126 -21.75 -29.05 10.30
N ILE A 127 -21.57 -30.30 10.73
CA ILE A 127 -21.30 -31.47 9.88
C ILE A 127 -22.52 -32.40 9.95
N ASN A 128 -23.00 -32.85 8.79
CA ASN A 128 -24.00 -33.92 8.67
C ASN A 128 -23.27 -35.26 8.50
N VAL A 129 -23.60 -36.25 9.33
CA VAL A 129 -22.92 -37.55 9.36
C VAL A 129 -23.23 -38.41 8.12
N ASP A 130 -24.35 -38.18 7.43
CA ASP A 130 -24.78 -39.02 6.28
C ASP A 130 -23.96 -38.81 4.99
N THR A 131 -23.20 -37.72 4.87
CA THR A 131 -22.35 -37.48 3.68
C THR A 131 -21.02 -38.27 3.71
N LEU A 132 -20.76 -39.03 4.77
CA LEU A 132 -19.57 -39.87 4.95
C LEU A 132 -19.83 -41.35 4.60
N THR A 133 -20.28 -41.66 3.38
CA THR A 133 -20.26 -43.06 2.90
C THR A 133 -19.74 -43.17 1.47
N LYS A 134 -18.48 -43.61 1.32
CA LYS A 134 -17.99 -44.49 0.23
C LYS A 134 -16.50 -44.85 0.40
N VAL A 135 -16.20 -45.75 1.34
CA VAL A 135 -15.17 -46.80 1.18
C VAL A 135 -15.60 -48.01 2.01
N PRO A 136 -15.85 -49.20 1.43
CA PRO A 136 -16.25 -50.38 2.19
C PRO A 136 -15.03 -51.17 2.66
N LEU A 137 -15.03 -51.59 3.92
CA LEU A 137 -14.18 -52.67 4.44
C LEU A 137 -15.02 -53.61 5.33
N PRO A 138 -14.65 -54.90 5.41
CA PRO A 138 -15.59 -56.01 5.55
C PRO A 138 -16.09 -56.26 6.98
N GLN A 139 -17.32 -56.78 7.04
CA GLN A 139 -18.02 -57.18 8.26
C GLN A 139 -17.30 -58.31 9.01
N LYS A 140 -17.21 -58.16 10.34
CA LYS A 140 -17.19 -59.28 11.28
C LYS A 140 -18.09 -58.95 12.47
N GLN A 141 -19.18 -59.70 12.62
CA GLN A 141 -19.99 -59.77 13.83
C GLN A 141 -19.17 -60.39 14.97
N ILE A 142 -19.38 -59.95 16.22
CA ILE A 142 -19.89 -60.78 17.32
C ILE A 142 -20.07 -59.93 18.61
N SER A 143 -21.26 -60.15 19.18
CA SER A 143 -21.80 -59.97 20.55
C SER A 143 -21.62 -58.67 21.34
N LYS A 144 -22.81 -58.11 21.65
CA LYS A 144 -23.11 -57.21 22.75
C LYS A 144 -22.84 -57.86 24.13
N ASP A 145 -22.67 -56.95 25.09
CA ASP A 145 -22.88 -57.09 26.55
C ASP A 145 -21.73 -57.70 27.38
N ALA A 146 -20.77 -56.84 27.74
CA ALA A 146 -20.13 -56.83 29.06
C ALA A 146 -19.43 -55.48 29.32
N GLU A 147 -19.93 -54.74 30.33
CA GLU A 147 -19.19 -53.82 31.22
C GLU A 147 -18.46 -52.62 30.57
N ILE A 148 -19.10 -51.46 30.38
CA ILE A 148 -19.30 -50.42 31.41
C ILE A 148 -18.25 -50.47 32.53
N ASN A 149 -16.96 -50.19 32.22
CA ASN A 149 -16.00 -49.48 33.10
C ASN A 149 -14.56 -49.30 32.54
N SER A 150 -14.34 -49.05 31.23
CA SER A 150 -12.95 -48.87 30.74
C SER A 150 -12.71 -48.02 29.47
N ILE A 151 -13.39 -46.89 29.28
CA ILE A 151 -13.05 -45.97 28.17
C ILE A 151 -12.64 -44.57 28.68
N LEU A 152 -11.46 -44.53 29.31
CA LEU A 152 -10.59 -43.36 29.23
C LEU A 152 -9.99 -43.36 27.81
N ILE A 153 -10.55 -42.56 26.89
CA ILE A 153 -10.01 -42.39 25.54
C ILE A 153 -8.57 -41.84 25.67
N LYS A 154 -7.57 -42.69 25.46
CA LYS A 154 -6.17 -42.27 25.35
C LYS A 154 -6.03 -41.44 24.07
N MET A 155 -6.06 -40.12 24.20
CA MET A 155 -5.73 -39.23 23.09
C MET A 155 -4.26 -39.45 22.68
N PRO A 156 -3.94 -39.57 21.37
CA PRO A 156 -2.56 -39.67 20.91
C PRO A 156 -1.81 -38.36 21.14
N GLY A 157 -0.49 -38.44 21.31
CA GLY A 157 0.39 -37.29 21.49
C GLY A 157 1.59 -37.35 20.56
N VAL A 158 2.02 -36.20 20.04
CA VAL A 158 3.15 -36.11 19.10
C VAL A 158 4.34 -35.43 19.76
N ILE A 159 5.50 -36.05 19.61
CA ILE A 159 6.80 -35.49 19.96
C ILE A 159 7.48 -35.01 18.69
N TYR A 160 8.00 -33.80 18.73
CA TYR A 160 8.88 -33.24 17.71
C TYR A 160 10.34 -33.42 18.11
N ILE A 161 11.17 -33.85 17.19
CA ILE A 161 12.61 -34.05 17.32
C ILE A 161 13.29 -33.04 16.41
N GLN A 162 13.96 -32.07 17.00
CA GLN A 162 14.54 -30.94 16.30
C GLN A 162 15.81 -31.32 15.52
N SER A 163 16.59 -32.28 16.03
CA SER A 163 17.76 -32.82 15.33
C SER A 163 17.77 -34.33 15.42
N VAL A 164 17.70 -35.01 14.27
CA VAL A 164 17.77 -36.47 14.20
C VAL A 164 19.23 -36.91 14.29
N PRO A 165 19.61 -37.81 15.23
CA PRO A 165 20.99 -38.25 15.36
C PRO A 165 21.55 -38.82 14.03
N PRO A 166 22.84 -38.61 13.74
CA PRO A 166 23.43 -39.01 12.47
C PRO A 166 23.28 -40.52 12.25
N MET A 167 22.94 -40.90 11.02
CA MET A 167 22.68 -42.29 10.58
C MET A 167 21.39 -42.92 11.14
N PHE A 168 20.56 -42.19 11.89
CA PHE A 168 19.28 -42.71 12.34
C PHE A 168 18.29 -42.74 11.17
N THR A 169 17.51 -43.83 11.13
CA THR A 169 16.43 -44.03 10.16
C THR A 169 15.11 -44.11 10.91
N VAL A 170 13.99 -44.05 10.18
CA VAL A 170 12.66 -44.25 10.76
C VAL A 170 12.59 -45.58 11.54
N LYS A 171 13.28 -46.62 11.06
CA LYS A 171 13.36 -47.93 11.72
C LYS A 171 14.10 -47.84 13.06
N HIS A 172 15.30 -47.25 13.08
CA HIS A 172 16.07 -47.06 14.31
C HIS A 172 15.29 -46.25 15.36
N LEU A 173 14.62 -45.18 14.93
CA LEU A 173 13.85 -44.34 15.84
C LEU A 173 12.63 -45.08 16.41
N ARG A 174 11.94 -45.89 15.60
CA ARG A 174 10.85 -46.76 16.08
C ARG A 174 11.32 -47.78 17.10
N GLU A 175 12.44 -48.45 16.87
CA GLU A 175 12.99 -49.47 17.79
C GLU A 175 13.37 -48.92 19.17
N ILE A 176 13.84 -47.67 19.22
CA ILE A 176 14.16 -46.98 20.47
C ILE A 176 12.88 -46.50 21.15
N MET A 177 12.02 -45.79 20.41
CA MET A 177 10.85 -45.13 20.97
C MET A 177 9.75 -46.13 21.39
N SER A 178 9.69 -47.30 20.78
CA SER A 178 8.69 -48.34 21.12
C SER A 178 8.91 -48.95 22.51
N ARG A 179 10.10 -48.77 23.10
CA ARG A 179 10.40 -49.22 24.47
C ARG A 179 9.66 -48.43 25.53
N PHE A 180 9.28 -47.20 25.21
CA PHE A 180 8.64 -46.28 26.15
C PHE A 180 7.11 -46.26 26.02
N GLY A 181 6.57 -46.74 24.90
CA GLY A 181 5.13 -46.87 24.71
C GLY A 181 4.76 -47.27 23.28
N GLU A 182 3.47 -47.54 23.08
CA GLU A 182 2.94 -47.94 21.78
C GLU A 182 2.96 -46.75 20.80
N LEU A 183 3.68 -46.92 19.70
CA LEU A 183 3.87 -45.90 18.66
C LEU A 183 2.76 -45.93 17.62
N GLY A 184 2.38 -44.75 17.15
CA GLY A 184 1.60 -44.55 15.94
C GLY A 184 2.51 -44.26 14.74
N ARG A 185 2.33 -43.08 14.14
CA ARG A 185 3.05 -42.63 12.96
C ARG A 185 4.42 -42.01 13.30
N VAL A 186 5.37 -42.15 12.39
CA VAL A 186 6.72 -41.55 12.50
C VAL A 186 7.08 -40.97 11.15
N TYR A 187 7.49 -39.71 11.13
CA TYR A 187 7.90 -38.97 9.95
C TYR A 187 9.26 -38.34 10.21
N LEU A 188 10.16 -38.42 9.24
CA LEU A 188 11.47 -37.78 9.28
C LEU A 188 11.66 -36.98 8.00
N GLN A 189 12.04 -35.72 8.13
CA GLN A 189 12.30 -34.82 7.00
C GLN A 189 13.68 -35.13 6.42
N ALA A 190 13.73 -35.46 5.12
CA ALA A 190 14.98 -35.73 4.43
C ALA A 190 15.69 -34.42 4.05
N GLU A 191 17.02 -34.40 4.14
CA GLU A 191 17.86 -33.27 3.72
C GLU A 191 17.75 -33.04 2.20
N LYS A 192 17.61 -31.78 1.76
CA LYS A 192 17.46 -31.44 0.33
C LYS A 192 18.80 -31.57 -0.40
N ARG A 193 18.91 -32.61 -1.25
CA ARG A 193 19.92 -32.86 -2.31
C ARG A 193 21.36 -32.35 -2.02
N GLY A 194 22.13 -33.16 -1.29
CA GLY A 194 23.60 -33.19 -1.37
C GLY A 194 24.11 -34.41 -2.17
N PRO A 195 25.40 -34.45 -2.56
CA PRO A 195 25.98 -35.46 -3.46
C PRO A 195 26.20 -36.85 -2.83
N HIS A 196 25.65 -37.13 -1.65
CA HIS A 196 25.95 -38.35 -0.88
C HIS A 196 24.94 -39.48 -1.09
N LYS A 197 25.44 -40.73 -1.22
CA LYS A 197 24.64 -41.95 -1.48
C LYS A 197 23.69 -42.39 -0.35
N ARG A 198 23.71 -41.77 0.84
CA ARG A 198 22.86 -42.16 2.00
C ARG A 198 21.95 -41.02 2.44
N LYS A 199 20.64 -41.28 2.57
CA LYS A 199 19.63 -40.31 3.04
C LYS A 199 19.91 -39.92 4.49
N ARG A 200 20.18 -38.63 4.73
CA ARG A 200 20.21 -38.02 6.06
C ARG A 200 18.88 -37.33 6.34
N TYR A 201 18.51 -37.26 7.61
CA TYR A 201 17.28 -36.62 8.08
C TYR A 201 17.64 -35.47 9.01
N THR A 202 16.91 -34.36 8.89
CA THR A 202 17.17 -33.13 9.64
C THR A 202 16.32 -33.09 10.92
N GLU A 203 15.01 -33.33 10.79
CA GLU A 203 14.02 -33.23 11.87
C GLU A 203 13.00 -34.37 11.79
N GLY A 204 12.24 -34.59 12.86
CA GLY A 204 11.32 -35.73 12.97
C GLY A 204 10.12 -35.51 13.86
N TRP A 205 9.05 -36.27 13.60
CA TRP A 205 7.82 -36.31 14.39
C TRP A 205 7.48 -37.75 14.73
N VAL A 206 7.18 -38.01 16.00
CA VAL A 206 6.84 -39.35 16.52
C VAL A 206 5.53 -39.26 17.28
N GLU A 207 4.52 -39.98 16.82
CA GLU A 207 3.22 -40.10 17.48
C GLU A 207 3.25 -41.30 18.44
N PHE A 208 2.83 -41.08 19.69
CA PHE A 208 2.52 -42.12 20.65
C PHE A 208 1.00 -42.22 20.79
N LYS A 209 0.48 -43.45 20.95
CA LYS A 209 -0.97 -43.66 21.16
C LYS A 209 -1.48 -43.09 22.49
N SER A 210 -0.58 -42.73 23.41
CA SER A 210 -0.92 -42.11 24.69
C SER A 210 -0.24 -40.75 24.84
N LYS A 211 -1.04 -39.68 25.00
CA LYS A 211 -0.59 -38.32 25.29
C LYS A 211 0.28 -38.24 26.55
N LYS A 212 -0.07 -39.01 27.59
CA LYS A 212 0.70 -39.08 28.85
C LYS A 212 2.11 -39.61 28.58
N CYS A 213 2.20 -40.71 27.84
CA CYS A 213 3.47 -41.30 27.43
C CYS A 213 4.31 -40.34 26.57
N ALA A 214 3.71 -39.66 25.57
CA ALA A 214 4.42 -38.68 24.75
C ALA A 214 5.05 -37.55 25.58
N LYS A 215 4.33 -37.04 26.58
CA LYS A 215 4.80 -35.97 27.46
C LYS A 215 5.93 -36.45 28.37
N GLU A 216 5.79 -37.62 28.97
CA GLU A 216 6.80 -38.23 29.84
C GLU A 216 8.09 -38.55 29.07
N VAL A 217 7.98 -39.12 27.86
CA VAL A 217 9.14 -39.44 27.02
C VAL A 217 9.88 -38.20 26.57
N ALA A 218 9.17 -37.14 26.15
CA ALA A 218 9.81 -35.89 25.77
C ALA A 218 10.53 -35.24 26.97
N GLN A 219 9.94 -35.27 28.16
CA GLN A 219 10.59 -34.73 29.36
C GLN A 219 11.77 -35.57 29.82
N MET A 220 11.69 -36.89 29.69
CA MET A 220 12.72 -37.81 30.16
C MET A 220 13.93 -37.87 29.24
N LEU A 221 13.75 -37.80 27.91
CA LEU A 221 14.84 -37.96 26.97
C LEU A 221 15.44 -36.63 26.52
N ASN A 222 14.69 -35.52 26.52
CA ASN A 222 15.21 -34.23 26.07
C ASN A 222 16.39 -33.77 26.94
N GLY A 223 17.51 -33.41 26.30
CA GLY A 223 18.75 -33.01 26.97
C GLY A 223 19.65 -34.17 27.40
N ASN A 224 19.22 -35.43 27.23
CA ASN A 224 20.02 -36.61 27.56
C ASN A 224 20.77 -37.15 26.34
N GLN A 225 21.96 -37.70 26.57
CA GLN A 225 22.79 -38.34 25.54
C GLN A 225 22.03 -39.53 24.94
N VAL A 226 22.07 -39.66 23.61
CA VAL A 226 21.30 -40.68 22.86
C VAL A 226 21.70 -42.11 23.25
N GLY A 227 22.94 -42.29 23.71
CA GLY A 227 23.49 -43.55 24.20
C GLY A 227 24.05 -44.43 23.08
N GLY A 228 25.11 -45.17 23.41
CA GLY A 228 25.78 -46.10 22.49
C GLY A 228 27.21 -46.45 22.95
N ARG A 229 27.88 -47.39 22.27
CA ARG A 229 29.32 -47.62 22.49
C ARG A 229 30.10 -46.38 22.01
N LYS A 230 31.24 -46.03 22.62
CA LYS A 230 32.12 -44.89 22.25
C LYS A 230 32.48 -44.78 20.75
N ARG A 231 32.27 -45.84 19.97
CA ARG A 231 32.53 -45.89 18.50
C ARG A 231 31.29 -45.62 17.64
N SER A 232 30.11 -45.36 18.24
CA SER A 232 28.88 -45.07 17.50
C SER A 232 28.85 -43.63 17.01
N ALA A 233 28.41 -43.40 15.77
CA ALA A 233 28.29 -42.06 15.20
C ALA A 233 27.32 -41.14 15.97
N ALA A 234 26.38 -41.72 16.72
CA ALA A 234 25.43 -41.00 17.56
C ALA A 234 25.87 -40.90 19.04
N TYR A 235 27.10 -41.31 19.37
CA TYR A 235 27.60 -41.30 20.76
C TYR A 235 27.61 -39.88 21.33
N ASP A 236 28.14 -38.90 20.60
CA ASP A 236 28.19 -37.51 21.05
C ASP A 236 26.88 -36.73 20.80
N SER A 237 25.82 -37.41 20.34
CA SER A 237 24.53 -36.78 20.08
C SER A 237 23.66 -36.71 21.34
N VAL A 238 22.98 -35.57 21.51
CA VAL A 238 22.01 -35.34 22.56
C VAL A 238 20.62 -35.29 21.94
N TRP A 239 19.64 -35.89 22.62
CA TRP A 239 18.25 -35.79 22.21
C TRP A 239 17.74 -34.35 22.37
N THR A 240 17.29 -33.74 21.28
CA THR A 240 16.57 -32.46 21.27
C THR A 240 15.14 -32.70 20.86
N MET A 241 14.24 -32.85 21.86
CA MET A 241 12.85 -33.21 21.60
C MET A 241 11.87 -32.40 22.46
N LYS A 242 10.72 -32.09 21.88
CA LYS A 242 9.66 -31.31 22.51
C LYS A 242 8.31 -31.97 22.27
N TYR A 243 7.53 -32.14 23.34
CA TYR A 243 6.14 -32.53 23.21
C TYR A 243 5.32 -31.37 22.63
N LEU A 244 4.57 -31.61 21.55
CA LEU A 244 3.75 -30.59 20.90
C LEU A 244 2.34 -30.59 21.48
N HIS A 245 2.01 -29.55 22.26
CA HIS A 245 0.69 -29.39 22.86
C HIS A 245 -0.35 -29.12 21.76
N SER A 246 -1.47 -29.85 21.78
CA SER A 246 -2.59 -29.70 20.84
C SER A 246 -2.27 -29.95 19.36
N PHE A 247 -1.05 -30.41 19.03
CA PHE A 247 -0.68 -30.77 17.67
C PHE A 247 -1.24 -32.13 17.29
N LYS A 248 -1.99 -32.17 16.19
CA LYS A 248 -2.51 -33.40 15.58
C LYS A 248 -1.68 -33.74 14.35
N TRP A 249 -1.53 -35.03 14.06
CA TRP A 249 -0.77 -35.49 12.90
C TRP A 249 -1.28 -34.93 11.56
N GLU A 250 -2.57 -34.61 11.48
CA GLU A 250 -3.22 -34.02 10.31
C GLU A 250 -2.64 -32.66 9.94
N HIS A 251 -2.23 -31.84 10.93
CA HIS A 251 -1.62 -30.52 10.68
C HIS A 251 -0.31 -30.65 9.89
N LEU A 252 0.50 -31.68 10.19
CA LEU A 252 1.74 -31.96 9.44
C LEU A 252 1.44 -32.35 7.99
N MET A 253 0.41 -33.19 7.79
CA MET A 253 0.03 -33.66 6.45
C MET A 253 -0.54 -32.52 5.59
N GLU A 254 -1.33 -31.62 6.18
CA GLU A 254 -1.83 -30.43 5.49
C GLU A 254 -0.69 -29.50 5.08
N GLN A 255 0.25 -29.21 5.99
CA GLN A 255 1.43 -28.40 5.69
C GLN A 255 2.26 -29.02 4.54
N LEU A 256 2.59 -30.32 4.61
CA LEU A 256 3.34 -31.01 3.56
C LEU A 256 2.58 -31.03 2.22
N SER A 257 1.24 -31.11 2.25
CA SER A 257 0.41 -31.04 1.04
C SER A 257 0.38 -29.64 0.43
N TYR A 258 0.39 -28.60 1.26
CA TYR A 258 0.44 -27.22 0.84
C TYR A 258 1.79 -26.89 0.19
N GLU A 259 2.89 -27.25 0.85
CA GLU A 259 4.25 -27.06 0.31
C GLU A 259 4.45 -27.76 -1.05
N LYS A 260 3.97 -29.00 -1.20
CA LYS A 260 4.00 -29.72 -2.49
C LYS A 260 3.17 -29.02 -3.58
N ARG A 261 2.01 -28.45 -3.25
CA ARG A 261 1.17 -27.73 -4.22
C ARG A 261 1.86 -26.45 -4.69
N VAL A 262 2.46 -25.71 -3.77
CA VAL A 262 3.23 -24.49 -4.08
C VAL A 262 4.44 -24.82 -4.97
N GLU A 263 5.19 -25.87 -4.65
CA GLU A 263 6.35 -26.29 -5.44
C GLU A 263 5.96 -26.73 -6.86
N GLN A 264 4.88 -27.52 -7.00
CA GLN A 264 4.36 -27.92 -8.31
C GLN A 264 3.88 -26.73 -9.15
N GLN A 265 3.25 -25.74 -8.52
CA GLN A 265 2.77 -24.55 -9.21
C GLN A 265 3.92 -23.67 -9.69
N ARG A 266 4.96 -23.50 -8.87
CA ARG A 266 6.20 -22.81 -9.26
C ARG A 266 6.88 -23.49 -10.45
N LEU A 267 7.00 -24.81 -10.42
CA LEU A 267 7.61 -25.59 -11.50
C LEU A 267 6.83 -25.44 -12.83
N ARG A 268 5.49 -25.42 -12.76
CA ARG A 268 4.63 -25.19 -13.94
C ARG A 268 4.84 -23.80 -14.54
N THR A 269 4.97 -22.78 -13.71
CA THR A 269 5.21 -21.41 -14.16
C THR A 269 6.59 -21.27 -14.80
N GLU A 270 7.63 -21.86 -14.21
CA GLU A 270 8.99 -21.88 -14.77
C GLU A 270 9.02 -22.62 -16.12
N ILE A 271 8.37 -23.79 -16.23
CA ILE A 271 8.25 -24.51 -17.51
C ILE A 271 7.50 -23.69 -18.57
N SER A 272 6.42 -23.00 -18.19
CA SER A 272 5.67 -22.12 -19.10
C SER A 272 6.50 -20.93 -19.60
N PHE A 273 7.32 -20.36 -18.72
CA PHE A 273 8.19 -19.24 -19.04
C PHE A 273 9.33 -19.65 -19.97
N GLU A 274 9.99 -20.77 -19.69
CA GLU A 274 11.07 -21.29 -20.53
C GLU A 274 10.56 -21.81 -21.89
N LYS A 275 9.35 -22.37 -21.96
CA LYS A 275 8.70 -22.68 -23.24
C LYS A 275 8.47 -21.43 -24.09
N ARG A 276 7.97 -20.35 -23.50
CA ARG A 276 7.75 -19.06 -24.21
C ARG A 276 9.06 -18.47 -24.72
N LYS A 277 10.13 -18.54 -23.93
CA LYS A 277 11.47 -18.12 -24.38
C LYS A 277 11.99 -18.97 -25.54
N ALA A 278 11.85 -20.30 -25.44
CA ALA A 278 12.28 -21.20 -26.50
C ALA A 278 11.52 -20.96 -27.81
N GLU A 279 10.20 -20.78 -27.75
CA GLU A 279 9.37 -20.44 -28.92
C GLU A 279 9.76 -19.09 -29.52
N HIS A 280 10.00 -18.07 -28.69
CA HIS A 280 10.47 -16.76 -29.17
C HIS A 280 11.84 -16.88 -29.85
N PHE A 281 12.78 -17.63 -29.25
CA PHE A 281 14.10 -17.82 -29.80
C PHE A 281 14.06 -18.57 -31.14
N SER A 282 13.27 -19.66 -31.25
CA SER A 282 13.06 -20.36 -32.52
C SER A 282 12.49 -19.43 -33.60
N GLN A 283 11.52 -18.57 -33.28
CA GLN A 283 10.99 -17.61 -34.25
C GLN A 283 12.02 -16.57 -34.70
N GLN A 284 12.91 -16.13 -33.81
CA GLN A 284 13.98 -15.19 -34.17
C GLN A 284 15.06 -15.86 -35.02
N VAL A 285 15.40 -17.11 -34.74
CA VAL A 285 16.35 -17.90 -35.56
C VAL A 285 15.78 -18.11 -36.97
N GLU A 286 14.51 -18.51 -37.11
CA GLU A 286 13.87 -18.64 -38.43
C GLU A 286 13.82 -17.32 -39.21
N LYS A 287 13.55 -16.19 -38.52
CA LYS A 287 13.60 -14.86 -39.13
C LYS A 287 15.02 -14.50 -39.59
N GLY A 288 16.03 -14.80 -38.76
CA GLY A 288 17.43 -14.61 -39.07
C GLY A 288 17.86 -15.38 -40.32
N GLU A 289 17.53 -16.68 -40.39
CA GLU A 289 17.85 -17.52 -41.54
C GLU A 289 17.18 -17.03 -42.84
N ARG A 290 15.92 -16.57 -42.75
CA ARG A 290 15.20 -16.00 -43.90
C ARG A 290 15.85 -14.70 -44.39
N LEU A 291 16.28 -13.84 -43.46
CA LEU A 291 16.97 -12.59 -43.79
C LEU A 291 18.34 -12.86 -44.41
N GLN A 292 19.09 -13.83 -43.90
CA GLN A 292 20.40 -14.20 -44.42
C GLN A 292 20.31 -14.80 -45.84
N LYS A 293 19.35 -15.69 -46.10
CA LYS A 293 19.08 -16.22 -47.46
C LYS A 293 18.60 -15.16 -48.45
N LEU A 294 18.03 -14.07 -47.96
CA LEU A 294 17.62 -12.93 -48.77
C LEU A 294 18.82 -12.01 -49.05
N GLU A 295 19.70 -11.83 -48.07
CA GLU A 295 20.95 -11.07 -48.18
C GLU A 295 21.90 -11.66 -49.22
N GLU A 296 22.14 -12.97 -49.15
CA GLU A 296 22.96 -13.68 -50.13
C GLU A 296 22.42 -13.55 -51.56
N ARG A 297 21.09 -13.54 -51.72
CA ARG A 297 20.43 -13.35 -53.02
C ARG A 297 20.60 -11.94 -53.58
N VAL A 298 20.63 -10.93 -52.72
CA VAL A 298 20.78 -9.52 -53.14
C VAL A 298 22.25 -9.18 -53.42
N LEU A 299 23.18 -9.71 -52.61
CA LEU A 299 24.62 -9.56 -52.83
C LEU A 299 25.08 -10.24 -54.15
N LYS A 300 24.53 -11.42 -54.48
CA LYS A 300 24.78 -12.10 -55.78
C LYS A 300 24.30 -11.32 -57.00
N LYS A 301 23.41 -10.33 -56.83
CA LYS A 301 22.89 -9.48 -57.93
C LYS A 301 23.56 -8.11 -58.00
N SER A 302 24.72 -7.92 -57.37
CA SER A 302 25.50 -6.67 -57.37
C SER A 302 24.74 -5.45 -56.81
N GLY A 303 23.80 -5.66 -55.88
CA GLY A 303 23.03 -4.60 -55.24
C GLY A 303 23.48 -4.32 -53.79
N LEU A 304 23.67 -3.04 -53.43
CA LEU A 304 23.92 -2.60 -52.05
C LEU A 304 22.75 -2.96 -51.12
N TRP A 305 22.95 -3.92 -50.21
CA TRP A 305 21.95 -4.45 -49.26
C TRP A 305 21.20 -3.36 -48.46
N LYS A 306 21.90 -2.28 -48.07
CA LYS A 306 21.32 -1.12 -47.37
C LYS A 306 20.20 -0.42 -48.16
N ARG A 307 20.28 -0.36 -49.49
CA ARG A 307 19.24 0.25 -50.35
C ARG A 307 17.99 -0.64 -50.45
N TYR A 308 18.16 -1.96 -50.42
CA TYR A 308 17.05 -2.91 -50.49
C TYR A 308 16.26 -2.98 -49.18
N LEU A 309 16.93 -2.93 -48.01
CA LEU A 309 16.29 -2.87 -46.69
C LEU A 309 15.41 -1.62 -46.53
N MET A 310 15.89 -0.45 -46.98
CA MET A 310 15.11 0.80 -47.00
C MET A 310 13.90 0.73 -47.93
N GLN A 311 14.05 0.18 -49.14
CA GLN A 311 12.94 0.02 -50.08
C GLN A 311 11.92 -1.03 -49.61
N HIS A 312 12.35 -2.08 -48.91
CA HIS A 312 11.46 -3.10 -48.37
C HIS A 312 10.69 -2.60 -47.14
N TYR A 313 11.31 -1.79 -46.28
CA TYR A 313 10.62 -1.10 -45.18
C TYR A 313 9.63 -0.05 -45.71
N GLN A 314 10.02 0.75 -46.71
CA GLN A 314 9.11 1.71 -47.34
C GLN A 314 7.94 1.03 -48.06
N LYS A 315 8.16 -0.09 -48.77
CA LYS A 315 7.07 -0.85 -49.40
C LYS A 315 6.09 -1.47 -48.39
N LYS A 316 6.56 -1.87 -47.21
CA LYS A 316 5.69 -2.41 -46.15
C LYS A 316 4.78 -1.33 -45.57
N VAL A 317 5.33 -0.15 -45.30
CA VAL A 317 4.56 1.04 -44.85
C VAL A 317 3.57 1.50 -45.93
N ILE A 318 3.95 1.47 -47.21
CA ILE A 318 3.05 1.85 -48.33
C ILE A 318 1.91 0.84 -48.53
N ASN A 319 2.14 -0.46 -48.30
CA ASN A 319 1.08 -1.48 -48.39
C ASN A 319 0.13 -1.47 -47.18
N GLU A 320 0.63 -1.16 -45.97
CA GLU A 320 -0.22 -0.96 -44.79
C GLU A 320 -1.11 0.29 -44.98
N ASN A 321 -0.57 1.40 -45.51
CA ASN A 321 -1.34 2.61 -45.84
C ASN A 321 -2.37 2.42 -46.99
N LYS A 322 -2.12 1.49 -47.92
CA LYS A 322 -3.09 1.15 -48.99
C LYS A 322 -4.26 0.32 -48.46
N LEU A 323 -4.05 -0.49 -47.42
CA LEU A 323 -5.11 -1.28 -46.79
C LEU A 323 -6.06 -0.39 -45.97
N GLU A 324 -5.53 0.64 -45.31
CA GLU A 324 -6.31 1.65 -44.58
C GLU A 324 -7.10 2.60 -45.49
N LYS A 325 -6.51 3.07 -46.60
CA LYS A 325 -7.22 3.93 -47.57
C LYS A 325 -8.40 3.24 -48.26
N SER A 326 -8.39 1.91 -48.39
CA SER A 326 -9.55 1.18 -48.95
C SER A 326 -10.75 1.10 -47.99
N LYS A 327 -10.54 1.25 -46.68
CA LYS A 327 -11.61 1.26 -45.67
C LYS A 327 -12.22 2.65 -45.48
N GLN A 328 -11.44 3.71 -45.64
CA GLN A 328 -11.88 5.11 -45.50
C GLN A 328 -12.83 5.57 -46.62
N LEU A 329 -12.66 5.05 -47.85
CA LEU A 329 -13.44 5.46 -49.03
C LEU A 329 -14.88 4.90 -49.10
N SER A 330 -15.34 4.16 -48.10
CA SER A 330 -16.75 3.72 -48.00
C SER A 330 -17.59 4.51 -47.00
N GLY A 331 -16.96 5.23 -46.05
CA GLY A 331 -17.67 6.01 -45.03
C GLY A 331 -17.88 7.49 -45.39
N GLU A 332 -17.06 8.07 -46.26
CA GLU A 332 -17.13 9.49 -46.62
C GLU A 332 -18.22 9.83 -47.65
N LYS A 333 -18.90 8.84 -48.25
CA LYS A 333 -20.01 9.08 -49.19
C LYS A 333 -21.37 9.29 -48.52
N ASP A 334 -21.55 8.87 -47.26
CA ASP A 334 -22.81 9.05 -46.53
C ASP A 334 -22.83 10.32 -45.66
N PHE A 335 -21.68 10.94 -45.41
CA PHE A 335 -21.59 12.16 -44.58
C PHE A 335 -21.73 13.47 -45.39
N LEU A 336 -21.31 13.47 -46.66
CA LEU A 336 -21.34 14.67 -47.52
C LEU A 336 -22.71 15.00 -48.15
N GLN A 337 -23.74 14.19 -47.89
CA GLN A 337 -25.11 14.43 -48.35
C GLN A 337 -26.05 14.97 -47.24
N MET A 338 -25.56 15.11 -46.00
CA MET A 338 -26.32 15.69 -44.88
C MET A 338 -26.00 17.17 -44.63
N ILE A 339 -24.91 17.71 -45.18
CA ILE A 339 -24.39 19.06 -44.86
C ILE A 339 -24.75 20.12 -45.92
N PHE A 340 -24.97 19.75 -47.19
CA PHE A 340 -25.26 20.72 -48.26
C PHE A 340 -26.69 20.58 -48.79
N GLY A 341 -27.61 21.28 -48.12
CA GLY A 341 -29.01 21.42 -48.53
C GLY A 341 -29.57 22.83 -48.33
N GLY A 342 -29.04 23.82 -49.08
CA GLY A 342 -29.64 25.16 -49.35
C GLY A 342 -29.72 26.13 -48.16
N LYS A 343 -29.70 27.46 -48.30
CA LYS A 343 -29.75 28.41 -49.43
C LYS A 343 -29.15 29.76 -48.97
N GLU A 344 -28.78 30.56 -49.96
CA GLU A 344 -28.14 31.89 -49.96
C GLU A 344 -29.00 33.07 -49.44
N GLU A 345 -28.35 34.16 -48.98
CA GLU A 345 -28.50 35.58 -49.43
C GLU A 345 -27.65 36.54 -48.53
N GLN A 346 -26.56 37.13 -49.05
CA GLN A 346 -26.33 38.56 -49.43
C GLN A 346 -26.40 39.60 -48.26
N LYS A 347 -25.27 40.16 -47.78
CA LYS A 347 -24.45 41.33 -48.25
C LYS A 347 -24.76 42.61 -47.44
N GLU A 348 -23.76 43.21 -46.79
CA GLU A 348 -23.27 44.59 -47.07
C GLU A 348 -22.08 44.97 -46.17
N GLU A 349 -21.12 45.68 -46.78
CA GLU A 349 -19.88 46.23 -46.23
C GLU A 349 -20.11 47.59 -45.54
N ASN A 350 -19.24 47.98 -44.59
CA ASN A 350 -18.52 49.24 -44.70
C ASN A 350 -17.35 49.38 -43.71
N GLU A 351 -16.36 50.11 -44.22
CA GLU A 351 -14.98 50.36 -43.80
C GLU A 351 -14.77 51.45 -42.71
N ARG A 352 -13.51 51.52 -42.22
CA ARG A 352 -12.73 52.68 -41.66
C ARG A 352 -13.01 53.15 -40.23
N GLU A 353 -12.07 53.73 -39.48
CA GLU A 353 -10.59 53.79 -39.41
C GLU A 353 -10.29 54.63 -38.13
N ASP A 354 -9.09 54.43 -37.56
CA ASP A 354 -8.30 55.41 -36.78
C ASP A 354 -8.58 55.67 -35.27
N GLY A 355 -7.47 55.92 -34.55
CA GLY A 355 -7.41 57.01 -33.57
C GLY A 355 -6.98 56.72 -32.13
N ARG A 356 -5.68 56.86 -31.88
CA ARG A 356 -4.93 56.92 -30.60
C ARG A 356 -5.37 57.93 -29.50
N GLU A 357 -4.97 57.59 -28.26
CA GLU A 357 -4.31 58.41 -27.19
C GLU A 357 -5.08 59.17 -26.07
N GLU A 358 -4.31 59.39 -24.97
CA GLU A 358 -4.52 60.06 -23.66
C GLU A 358 -5.04 59.15 -22.51
N VAL A 359 -4.31 58.78 -21.44
CA VAL A 359 -3.27 59.35 -20.53
C VAL A 359 -3.78 60.44 -19.55
N GLU A 360 -3.83 60.02 -18.28
CA GLU A 360 -3.70 60.73 -16.99
C GLU A 360 -4.76 61.73 -16.49
N LYS A 361 -5.29 61.43 -15.29
CA LYS A 361 -5.22 62.34 -14.12
C LYS A 361 -5.53 61.63 -12.77
N GLU A 362 -4.49 61.67 -11.91
CA GLU A 362 -4.47 61.96 -10.44
C GLU A 362 -5.33 61.08 -9.51
N GLU A 363 -4.78 60.19 -8.66
CA GLU A 363 -4.01 60.40 -7.41
C GLU A 363 -4.66 61.31 -6.36
N GLU A 364 -5.29 60.67 -5.36
CA GLU A 364 -5.31 60.92 -3.89
C GLU A 364 -6.61 60.28 -3.35
N ILE A 365 -6.55 59.22 -2.52
CA ILE A 365 -6.50 59.31 -1.06
C ILE A 365 -5.95 57.96 -0.53
N MET A 366 -4.94 58.03 0.34
CA MET A 366 -4.48 56.93 1.17
C MET A 366 -5.34 56.79 2.44
N GLU A 367 -5.28 55.58 3.01
CA GLU A 367 -5.85 55.12 4.29
C GLU A 367 -7.29 54.60 4.23
N GLU A 368 -7.43 53.31 3.85
CA GLU A 368 -8.44 52.46 4.48
C GLU A 368 -7.91 51.04 4.67
N GLU A 369 -8.07 50.59 5.90
CA GLU A 369 -7.54 49.36 6.48
C GLU A 369 -8.07 48.08 5.81
N LYS A 370 -7.37 46.98 6.07
CA LYS A 370 -7.66 45.60 5.64
C LYS A 370 -9.10 45.16 5.97
N GLY A 371 -10.05 45.48 5.11
CA GLY A 371 -11.40 44.92 5.10
C GLY A 371 -11.48 43.74 4.13
N TYR A 372 -11.34 42.51 4.63
CA TYR A 372 -11.91 41.36 3.93
C TYR A 372 -13.43 41.56 3.92
N VAL A 373 -14.01 41.77 2.73
CA VAL A 373 -15.46 41.82 2.57
C VAL A 373 -16.01 40.42 2.86
N VAL A 374 -16.36 40.17 4.12
CA VAL A 374 -17.17 39.01 4.53
C VAL A 374 -18.59 39.29 4.05
N SER A 375 -18.90 38.87 2.83
CA SER A 375 -20.29 38.85 2.37
C SER A 375 -20.99 37.62 2.96
N ALA A 376 -22.21 37.77 3.46
CA ALA A 376 -23.15 36.73 3.90
C ALA A 376 -22.61 35.50 4.69
N ALA A 377 -23.07 35.41 5.93
CA ALA A 377 -23.01 34.27 6.82
C ALA A 377 -23.63 32.98 6.20
N VAL A 378 -22.88 31.86 6.10
CA VAL A 378 -23.39 30.58 5.56
C VAL A 378 -23.64 29.57 6.68
N TYR A 379 -24.84 28.98 6.71
CA TYR A 379 -25.27 28.07 7.78
C TYR A 379 -25.55 26.66 7.25
N VAL A 380 -24.95 25.65 7.88
CA VAL A 380 -25.16 24.23 7.54
C VAL A 380 -25.31 23.40 8.81
N ASN A 381 -26.21 22.42 8.79
CA ASN A 381 -26.25 21.36 9.80
C ASN A 381 -25.59 20.11 9.23
N LEU A 382 -24.68 19.53 10.00
CA LEU A 382 -24.06 18.24 9.69
C LEU A 382 -25.07 17.10 9.82
N SER A 383 -24.69 15.91 9.35
CA SER A 383 -25.56 14.72 9.34
C SER A 383 -26.04 14.27 10.73
N ASP A 384 -25.28 14.62 11.78
CA ASP A 384 -25.60 14.35 13.18
C ASP A 384 -26.44 15.47 13.84
N GLY A 385 -26.82 16.50 13.08
CA GLY A 385 -27.57 17.67 13.55
C GLY A 385 -26.72 18.81 14.09
N SER A 386 -25.39 18.67 14.10
CA SER A 386 -24.47 19.69 14.62
C SER A 386 -24.43 20.94 13.72
N PRO A 387 -24.71 22.14 14.24
CA PRO A 387 -24.72 23.37 13.45
C PRO A 387 -23.30 23.94 13.25
N ILE A 388 -22.95 24.27 12.00
CA ILE A 388 -21.71 24.97 11.63
C ILE A 388 -22.01 26.29 10.91
N PHE A 389 -21.11 27.24 11.14
CA PHE A 389 -21.12 28.59 10.58
C PHE A 389 -19.91 28.81 9.67
N GLY A 390 -20.12 29.11 8.40
CA GLY A 390 -19.07 29.39 7.43
C GLY A 390 -19.14 30.82 6.87
N ALA A 391 -18.25 31.11 5.93
CA ALA A 391 -18.16 32.40 5.25
C ALA A 391 -18.41 32.27 3.74
N PHE A 392 -19.07 33.25 3.14
CA PHE A 392 -19.18 33.38 1.69
C PHE A 392 -18.16 34.38 1.16
N VAL A 393 -17.09 33.86 0.55
CA VAL A 393 -15.88 34.62 0.22
C VAL A 393 -15.60 34.62 -1.28
N GLN A 394 -14.91 35.64 -1.76
CA GLN A 394 -14.49 35.72 -3.16
C GLN A 394 -13.05 35.18 -3.32
N ALA A 395 -12.86 34.24 -4.25
CA ALA A 395 -11.55 33.77 -4.68
C ALA A 395 -10.79 34.86 -5.47
N ALA A 396 -9.48 34.71 -5.63
CA ALA A 396 -8.66 35.68 -6.36
C ALA A 396 -9.09 35.84 -7.85
N THR A 397 -9.78 34.85 -8.42
CA THR A 397 -10.37 34.91 -9.78
C THR A 397 -11.68 35.69 -9.85
N GLY A 398 -12.23 36.14 -8.72
CA GLY A 398 -13.52 36.83 -8.65
C GLY A 398 -14.73 35.90 -8.43
N LYS A 399 -14.54 34.57 -8.44
CA LYS A 399 -15.60 33.59 -8.18
C LYS A 399 -15.91 33.49 -6.68
N TYR A 400 -17.17 33.31 -6.33
CA TYR A 400 -17.59 33.16 -4.93
C TYR A 400 -17.52 31.70 -4.46
N ILE A 401 -17.17 31.50 -3.18
CA ILE A 401 -16.96 30.21 -2.52
C ILE A 401 -17.64 30.23 -1.16
N SER A 402 -18.44 29.21 -0.85
CA SER A 402 -18.88 28.92 0.51
C SER A 402 -17.80 28.12 1.23
N GLN A 403 -17.21 28.72 2.27
CA GLN A 403 -16.04 28.20 2.96
C GLN A 403 -16.35 27.85 4.42
N PHE A 404 -15.88 26.69 4.87
CA PHE A 404 -15.91 26.26 6.28
C PHE A 404 -14.50 25.86 6.70
N LEU A 405 -13.86 26.67 7.52
CA LEU A 405 -12.50 26.44 8.03
C LEU A 405 -12.56 25.96 9.47
N GLY A 406 -11.80 24.92 9.81
CA GLY A 406 -11.68 24.50 11.21
C GLY A 406 -12.89 23.72 11.74
N VAL A 407 -13.49 22.85 10.93
CA VAL A 407 -14.59 21.96 11.34
C VAL A 407 -14.01 20.76 12.12
N PRO A 408 -14.42 20.53 13.38
CA PRO A 408 -13.91 19.42 14.17
C PRO A 408 -14.46 18.09 13.67
N PHE A 409 -13.58 17.12 13.43
CA PHE A 409 -13.99 15.76 13.03
C PHE A 409 -13.70 14.70 14.11
N ALA A 410 -12.85 15.03 15.08
CA ALA A 410 -12.52 14.16 16.21
C ALA A 410 -12.49 14.95 17.52
N GLU A 411 -12.59 14.24 18.64
CA GLU A 411 -12.29 14.82 19.96
C GLU A 411 -10.81 15.21 20.05
N PRO A 412 -10.48 16.30 20.78
CA PRO A 412 -9.10 16.73 20.97
C PRO A 412 -8.24 15.58 21.55
N PRO A 413 -7.16 15.17 20.87
CA PRO A 413 -6.34 14.02 21.26
C PRO A 413 -5.36 14.37 22.40
N ILE A 414 -5.85 15.03 23.45
CA ILE A 414 -5.06 15.54 24.57
C ILE A 414 -5.13 14.62 25.79
N GLY A 415 -4.15 14.76 26.70
CA GLY A 415 -4.10 14.00 27.94
C GLY A 415 -4.07 12.49 27.69
N LYS A 416 -5.09 11.77 28.16
CA LYS A 416 -5.21 10.30 27.99
C LYS A 416 -5.46 9.87 26.52
N LEU A 417 -5.91 10.79 25.67
CA LEU A 417 -6.14 10.53 24.25
C LEU A 417 -4.89 10.78 23.38
N ARG A 418 -3.83 11.33 23.97
CA ARG A 418 -2.52 11.43 23.31
C ARG A 418 -2.06 10.04 22.87
N PHE A 419 -1.51 9.92 21.67
CA PHE A 419 -1.06 8.67 21.01
C PHE A 419 -2.17 7.65 20.64
N ARG A 420 -3.33 7.70 21.30
CA ARG A 420 -4.48 6.85 20.96
C ARG A 420 -5.08 7.22 19.62
N ARG A 421 -5.87 6.32 19.05
CA ARG A 421 -6.67 6.58 17.85
C ARG A 421 -7.67 7.71 18.08
N PRO A 422 -7.99 8.49 17.03
CA PRO A 422 -8.97 9.57 17.14
C PRO A 422 -10.35 9.00 17.48
N ILE A 423 -11.06 9.69 18.38
CA ILE A 423 -12.46 9.40 18.71
C ILE A 423 -13.32 10.37 17.89
N PRO A 424 -14.35 9.93 17.17
CA PRO A 424 -15.24 10.82 16.43
C PRO A 424 -15.79 11.94 17.31
N LYS A 425 -15.86 13.16 16.77
CA LYS A 425 -16.37 14.31 17.52
C LYS A 425 -17.82 14.06 17.93
N ARG A 426 -18.15 14.29 19.20
CA ARG A 426 -19.54 14.18 19.67
C ARG A 426 -20.40 15.29 19.08
N PRO A 427 -21.68 15.02 18.76
CA PRO A 427 -22.58 16.04 18.26
C PRO A 427 -22.69 17.22 19.23
N TRP A 428 -22.75 18.43 18.70
CA TRP A 428 -22.86 19.66 19.47
C TRP A 428 -24.13 20.43 19.13
N ARG A 429 -24.62 21.24 20.08
CA ARG A 429 -25.84 22.05 19.90
C ARG A 429 -25.54 23.53 19.66
N GLU A 430 -24.43 24.01 20.19
CA GLU A 430 -24.00 25.40 20.01
C GLU A 430 -23.42 25.59 18.62
N GLN A 431 -23.68 26.74 18.01
CA GLN A 431 -23.19 27.00 16.67
C GLN A 431 -21.65 27.04 16.63
N TRP A 432 -21.03 26.16 15.84
CA TRP A 432 -19.59 26.14 15.68
C TRP A 432 -19.14 27.16 14.64
N ASN A 433 -18.29 28.11 15.05
CA ASN A 433 -17.68 29.06 14.13
C ASN A 433 -16.56 28.39 13.32
N ALA A 434 -16.83 28.18 12.03
CA ALA A 434 -15.92 27.64 11.03
C ALA A 434 -15.53 28.69 9.97
N THR A 435 -15.20 29.92 10.38
CA THR A 435 -14.72 30.98 9.46
C THR A 435 -13.20 31.16 9.45
N THR A 436 -12.46 30.51 10.35
CA THR A 436 -11.01 30.66 10.49
C THR A 436 -10.32 29.30 10.60
N PHE A 437 -9.10 29.19 10.08
CA PHE A 437 -8.29 27.99 10.30
C PHE A 437 -8.05 27.77 11.80
N ARG A 438 -7.94 26.50 12.18
CA ARG A 438 -7.60 26.07 13.53
C ARG A 438 -6.10 25.76 13.63
N ASP A 439 -5.68 25.46 14.84
CA ASP A 439 -4.29 25.20 15.18
C ASP A 439 -3.70 24.07 14.35
N SER A 440 -2.43 24.25 13.95
CA SER A 440 -1.61 23.22 13.32
C SER A 440 -1.23 22.17 14.37
N CYS A 441 -1.03 20.93 13.95
CA CYS A 441 -0.57 19.89 14.88
C CYS A 441 0.86 20.18 15.36
N VAL A 442 1.18 19.79 16.60
CA VAL A 442 2.51 20.00 17.19
C VAL A 442 3.62 19.41 16.30
N GLN A 443 4.50 20.31 15.86
CA GLN A 443 5.62 20.04 14.96
C GLN A 443 6.70 21.10 15.14
N SER A 444 7.93 20.79 14.75
CA SER A 444 9.05 21.73 14.75
C SER A 444 9.01 22.64 13.52
N PRO A 445 9.28 23.95 13.66
CA PRO A 445 9.47 24.81 12.50
C PRO A 445 10.79 24.48 11.79
N ASP A 446 10.81 24.56 10.47
CA ASP A 446 12.04 24.58 9.70
C ASP A 446 12.72 25.95 9.86
N THR A 447 13.88 25.96 10.50
CA THR A 447 14.70 27.17 10.70
C THR A 447 16.02 27.10 9.93
N TYR A 448 16.23 26.08 9.10
CA TYR A 448 17.52 25.80 8.47
C TYR A 448 18.03 26.95 7.59
N PHE A 449 17.13 27.58 6.82
CA PHE A 449 17.41 28.74 5.99
C PHE A 449 16.87 30.05 6.58
N GLY A 450 16.65 30.10 7.90
CA GLY A 450 16.04 31.25 8.57
C GLY A 450 14.68 31.61 7.95
N ASP A 451 14.49 32.88 7.60
CA ASP A 451 13.23 33.41 7.07
C ASP A 451 13.07 33.24 5.55
N PHE A 452 13.90 32.42 4.90
CA PHE A 452 13.82 32.22 3.45
C PHE A 452 12.46 31.66 3.02
N TYR A 453 11.72 32.42 2.20
CA TYR A 453 10.35 32.11 1.80
C TYR A 453 10.17 30.70 1.23
N GLY A 454 11.12 30.21 0.42
CA GLY A 454 11.01 28.87 -0.17
C GLY A 454 11.01 27.73 0.87
N ALA A 455 11.52 27.99 2.08
CA ALA A 455 11.46 27.07 3.22
C ALA A 455 10.28 27.40 4.15
N THR A 456 10.12 28.67 4.53
CA THR A 456 9.08 29.09 5.48
C THR A 456 7.65 28.96 4.94
N MET A 457 7.46 28.88 3.62
CA MET A 457 6.14 28.56 3.02
C MET A 457 5.60 27.18 3.43
N TRP A 458 6.45 26.29 3.95
CA TRP A 458 6.08 24.96 4.44
C TRP A 458 5.92 24.91 5.98
N ASN A 459 6.29 25.97 6.70
CA ASN A 459 6.13 26.06 8.14
C ASN A 459 4.67 26.29 8.52
N SER A 460 4.27 25.83 9.71
CA SER A 460 2.95 26.08 10.27
C SER A 460 2.65 27.59 10.32
N ASN A 461 1.61 28.02 9.63
CA ASN A 461 1.12 29.41 9.58
C ASN A 461 0.01 29.70 10.61
N THR A 462 -0.35 28.72 11.45
CA THR A 462 -1.23 28.87 12.62
C THR A 462 -0.50 28.37 13.87
N PRO A 463 -0.95 28.75 15.08
CA PRO A 463 -0.37 28.22 16.32
C PRO A 463 -0.36 26.69 16.35
N CYS A 464 0.67 26.09 16.96
CA CYS A 464 0.76 24.65 17.12
C CYS A 464 0.07 24.20 18.41
N SER A 465 -0.80 23.19 18.31
CA SER A 465 -1.54 22.61 19.44
C SER A 465 -1.73 21.11 19.24
N GLU A 466 -1.90 20.37 20.34
CA GLU A 466 -2.35 18.97 20.29
C GLU A 466 -3.83 18.87 19.89
N ASP A 467 -4.62 19.90 20.20
CA ASP A 467 -5.99 20.04 19.68
C ASP A 467 -5.93 20.59 18.25
N CYS A 468 -5.67 19.70 17.29
CA CYS A 468 -5.47 20.06 15.89
C CYS A 468 -6.34 19.26 14.90
N LEU A 469 -7.23 18.37 15.36
CA LEU A 469 -8.02 17.46 14.50
C LEU A 469 -9.24 18.14 13.87
N TYR A 470 -8.95 19.04 12.94
CA TYR A 470 -9.91 19.83 12.18
C TYR A 470 -9.75 19.63 10.67
N LEU A 471 -10.81 19.86 9.92
CA LEU A 471 -10.81 19.89 8.46
C LEU A 471 -11.41 21.18 7.92
N ASN A 472 -11.13 21.47 6.66
CA ASN A 472 -11.58 22.65 5.95
C ASN A 472 -12.33 22.22 4.68
N ILE A 473 -13.39 22.94 4.32
CA ILE A 473 -14.27 22.62 3.20
C ILE A 473 -14.44 23.88 2.34
N TYR A 474 -14.23 23.74 1.04
CA TYR A 474 -14.44 24.77 0.03
C TYR A 474 -15.49 24.28 -0.95
N VAL A 475 -16.63 24.98 -1.00
CA VAL A 475 -17.76 24.66 -1.89
C VAL A 475 -17.92 25.79 -2.91
N PRO A 476 -17.96 25.50 -4.22
CA PRO A 476 -18.09 26.53 -5.25
C PRO A 476 -19.47 27.19 -5.20
N GLY A 477 -19.49 28.53 -5.21
CA GLY A 477 -20.72 29.32 -5.18
C GLY A 477 -21.55 29.10 -3.92
N GLU A 478 -22.85 29.37 -4.04
CA GLU A 478 -23.83 29.08 -2.99
C GLU A 478 -24.12 27.58 -2.91
N ILE A 479 -24.43 27.10 -1.70
CA ILE A 479 -24.66 25.68 -1.45
C ILE A 479 -26.00 25.24 -2.03
N ASP A 480 -25.93 24.54 -3.16
CA ASP A 480 -27.06 23.87 -3.80
C ASP A 480 -27.15 22.41 -3.32
N ARG A 481 -28.15 22.10 -2.49
CA ARG A 481 -28.33 20.76 -1.90
C ARG A 481 -28.78 19.70 -2.91
N GLU A 482 -29.29 20.11 -4.06
CA GLU A 482 -29.74 19.20 -5.13
C GLU A 482 -28.58 18.77 -6.03
N LYS A 483 -27.51 19.57 -6.11
CA LYS A 483 -26.31 19.24 -6.87
C LYS A 483 -25.39 18.32 -6.06
N ARG A 484 -24.91 17.27 -6.73
CA ARG A 484 -23.85 16.37 -6.20
C ARG A 484 -22.57 16.66 -6.96
N LEU A 485 -21.62 17.30 -6.28
CA LEU A 485 -20.29 17.61 -6.83
C LEU A 485 -19.26 16.55 -6.40
N PRO A 486 -18.23 16.27 -7.22
CA PRO A 486 -17.12 15.44 -6.80
C PRO A 486 -16.36 16.08 -5.63
N VAL A 487 -15.88 15.26 -4.71
CA VAL A 487 -15.08 15.71 -3.56
C VAL A 487 -13.63 15.29 -3.79
N LEU A 488 -12.72 16.27 -3.82
CA LEU A 488 -11.28 16.01 -3.72
C LEU A 488 -10.83 16.26 -2.28
N PHE A 489 -10.28 15.23 -1.66
CA PHE A 489 -9.88 15.22 -0.26
C PHE A 489 -8.35 15.21 -0.15
N TRP A 490 -7.79 16.36 0.23
CA TRP A 490 -6.37 16.64 0.29
C TRP A 490 -5.75 16.15 1.60
N ILE A 491 -4.69 15.36 1.47
CA ILE A 491 -3.83 14.95 2.56
C ILE A 491 -2.44 15.56 2.32
N TYR A 492 -2.00 16.46 3.20
CA TYR A 492 -0.72 17.15 3.04
C TYR A 492 0.50 16.24 3.32
N GLY A 493 1.64 16.64 2.76
CA GLY A 493 2.96 16.00 2.89
C GLY A 493 3.72 16.36 4.18
N GLY A 494 5.04 16.52 4.11
CA GLY A 494 5.87 16.90 5.28
C GLY A 494 6.52 15.72 6.02
N GLY A 495 6.79 14.61 5.32
CA GLY A 495 7.59 13.50 5.86
C GLY A 495 7.02 12.84 7.13
N PHE A 496 5.73 12.99 7.38
CA PHE A 496 5.04 12.59 8.63
C PHE A 496 5.47 13.34 9.91
N TRP A 497 6.40 14.29 9.83
CA TRP A 497 6.87 15.08 10.98
C TRP A 497 6.41 16.55 10.94
N SER A 498 5.99 17.05 9.78
CA SER A 498 5.48 18.41 9.61
C SER A 498 4.31 18.48 8.62
N GLY A 499 3.81 19.69 8.39
CA GLY A 499 2.71 20.00 7.49
C GLY A 499 1.43 20.43 8.22
N THR A 500 0.60 21.19 7.52
CA THR A 500 -0.71 21.63 7.99
C THR A 500 -1.65 21.90 6.81
N ALA A 501 -2.94 21.70 7.01
CA ALA A 501 -3.97 21.96 6.00
C ALA A 501 -4.26 23.46 5.79
N SER A 502 -3.67 24.34 6.62
CA SER A 502 -3.85 25.79 6.57
C SER A 502 -2.84 26.53 5.69
N LEU A 503 -1.82 25.86 5.12
CA LEU A 503 -0.83 26.52 4.27
C LEU A 503 -1.47 27.20 3.06
N ASP A 504 -0.96 28.38 2.69
CA ASP A 504 -1.49 29.20 1.60
C ASP A 504 -1.46 28.46 0.24
N VAL A 505 -0.46 27.61 0.03
CA VAL A 505 -0.32 26.80 -1.19
C VAL A 505 -1.43 25.73 -1.33
N TYR A 506 -2.16 25.43 -0.24
CA TYR A 506 -3.30 24.50 -0.24
C TYR A 506 -4.66 25.23 -0.22
N ASP A 507 -4.68 26.53 -0.55
CA ASP A 507 -5.92 27.30 -0.63
C ASP A 507 -6.87 26.75 -1.71
N GLY A 508 -7.89 26.03 -1.28
CA GLY A 508 -8.85 25.36 -2.16
C GLY A 508 -9.81 26.28 -2.91
N LYS A 509 -9.82 27.60 -2.64
CA LYS A 509 -10.80 28.53 -3.22
C LYS A 509 -10.77 28.57 -4.75
N ILE A 510 -9.58 28.74 -5.34
CA ILE A 510 -9.44 28.86 -6.80
C ILE A 510 -9.81 27.53 -7.45
N PHE A 511 -9.24 26.42 -6.97
CA PHE A 511 -9.52 25.12 -7.54
C PHE A 511 -11.01 24.73 -7.45
N ALA A 512 -11.65 24.95 -6.30
CA ALA A 512 -13.08 24.73 -6.14
C ALA A 512 -13.91 25.55 -7.13
N GLY A 513 -13.62 26.85 -7.28
CA GLY A 513 -14.36 27.76 -8.14
C GLY A 513 -14.10 27.58 -9.65
N GLU A 514 -12.87 27.28 -10.05
CA GLU A 514 -12.52 27.08 -11.47
C GLU A 514 -13.09 25.77 -12.02
N GLU A 515 -13.09 24.72 -11.20
CA GLU A 515 -13.52 23.39 -11.62
C GLU A 515 -14.86 22.96 -11.04
N ASN A 516 -15.57 23.78 -10.27
CA ASN A 516 -16.87 23.39 -9.70
C ASN A 516 -16.81 22.03 -8.97
N VAL A 517 -15.82 21.90 -8.08
CA VAL A 517 -15.56 20.72 -7.26
C VAL A 517 -15.50 21.10 -5.79
N ILE A 518 -15.79 20.16 -4.89
CA ILE A 518 -15.61 20.39 -3.46
C ILE A 518 -14.17 20.01 -3.09
N ILE A 519 -13.43 20.94 -2.49
CA ILE A 519 -12.11 20.66 -1.94
C ILE A 519 -12.24 20.52 -0.42
N VAL A 520 -11.70 19.44 0.12
CA VAL A 520 -11.57 19.23 1.56
C VAL A 520 -10.10 19.11 1.90
N THR A 521 -9.61 19.85 2.89
CA THR A 521 -8.24 19.70 3.43
C THR A 521 -8.31 19.30 4.89
N VAL A 522 -7.45 18.39 5.36
CA VAL A 522 -7.55 17.83 6.72
C VAL A 522 -6.24 17.91 7.48
N ASN A 523 -6.32 18.25 8.77
CA ASN A 523 -5.23 18.05 9.72
C ASN A 523 -5.20 16.62 10.26
N TYR A 524 -4.00 16.06 10.29
CA TYR A 524 -3.72 14.80 10.96
C TYR A 524 -2.49 14.97 11.86
N ARG A 525 -2.48 14.34 13.03
CA ARG A 525 -1.30 14.38 13.91
C ARG A 525 -0.06 13.88 13.16
N VAL A 526 0.99 14.67 13.21
CA VAL A 526 2.33 14.33 12.72
C VAL A 526 3.21 13.94 13.92
N THR A 527 4.51 13.73 13.69
CA THR A 527 5.53 13.49 14.72
C THR A 527 5.24 12.29 15.61
N VAL A 528 5.89 12.24 16.78
CA VAL A 528 5.61 11.26 17.83
C VAL A 528 4.13 11.25 18.25
N PHE A 529 3.40 12.37 18.12
CA PHE A 529 1.97 12.43 18.48
C PHE A 529 1.06 11.61 17.55
N GLY A 530 1.45 11.46 16.29
CA GLY A 530 0.69 10.71 15.28
C GLY A 530 1.12 9.25 15.12
N PHE A 531 2.40 8.95 15.34
CA PHE A 531 3.00 7.69 14.90
C PHE A 531 3.77 6.91 15.97
N LEU A 532 3.69 7.29 17.25
CA LEU A 532 4.25 6.48 18.34
C LEU A 532 3.60 5.08 18.36
N TYR A 533 4.45 4.05 18.33
CA TYR A 533 4.05 2.65 18.43
C TYR A 533 4.73 1.97 19.63
N LEU A 534 3.92 1.50 20.58
CA LEU A 534 4.38 0.70 21.72
C LEU A 534 3.84 -0.74 21.70
N GLY A 535 3.12 -1.13 20.65
CA GLY A 535 2.48 -2.46 20.55
C GLY A 535 1.31 -2.64 21.52
N ARG A 536 0.61 -1.55 21.86
CA ARG A 536 -0.48 -1.50 22.85
C ARG A 536 -1.61 -0.61 22.38
N GLU A 537 -2.79 -0.72 22.99
CA GLU A 537 -3.97 0.09 22.62
C GLU A 537 -3.77 1.59 22.89
N GLU A 538 -2.96 1.95 23.89
CA GLU A 538 -2.69 3.34 24.26
C GLU A 538 -1.80 4.08 23.25
N ALA A 539 -0.94 3.34 22.55
CA ALA A 539 -0.06 3.84 21.51
C ALA A 539 0.08 2.76 20.42
N PRO A 540 -0.97 2.52 19.61
CA PRO A 540 -1.03 1.42 18.67
C PRO A 540 -0.26 1.71 17.38
N GLY A 541 0.29 2.91 17.21
CA GLY A 541 0.72 3.45 15.92
C GLY A 541 -0.46 3.70 14.98
N ASN A 542 -0.20 4.48 13.94
CA ASN A 542 -1.14 4.86 12.89
C ASN A 542 -2.42 5.60 13.36
N MET A 543 -2.95 6.43 12.47
CA MET A 543 -4.30 6.97 12.62
C MET A 543 -5.20 6.37 11.55
N VAL A 544 -6.41 5.96 11.96
CA VAL A 544 -7.42 5.45 11.04
C VAL A 544 -8.48 6.53 10.83
N PHE A 545 -8.72 6.86 9.57
CA PHE A 545 -9.79 7.76 9.15
C PHE A 545 -10.95 6.94 8.55
N GLY A 546 -12.20 7.33 8.85
CA GLY A 546 -13.40 6.74 8.26
C GLY A 546 -14.42 7.80 7.86
N GLY A 547 -15.16 7.60 6.75
CA GLY A 547 -16.14 8.58 6.22
C GLY A 547 -16.93 8.10 5.00
N ASP A 548 -18.11 8.66 4.71
CA ASP A 548 -19.05 8.17 3.67
C ASP A 548 -18.52 8.28 2.21
N PRO A 549 -18.55 7.19 1.39
CA PRO A 549 -17.80 7.08 0.12
C PRO A 549 -18.38 7.65 -1.18
N SER A 550 -19.59 8.19 -1.24
CA SER A 550 -20.35 8.23 -2.51
C SER A 550 -19.68 8.91 -3.74
N SER A 551 -18.68 9.80 -3.58
CA SER A 551 -17.78 10.24 -4.67
C SER A 551 -16.50 10.96 -4.17
N ILE A 552 -15.75 10.35 -3.25
CA ILE A 552 -14.50 10.94 -2.72
C ILE A 552 -13.28 10.48 -3.53
N THR A 553 -12.45 11.44 -3.96
CA THR A 553 -11.12 11.19 -4.52
C THR A 553 -10.08 11.65 -3.52
N LEU A 554 -9.27 10.72 -3.00
CA LEU A 554 -8.13 11.08 -2.15
C LEU A 554 -7.00 11.58 -3.04
N PHE A 555 -6.38 12.70 -2.68
CA PHE A 555 -5.17 13.19 -3.33
C PHE A 555 -4.20 13.75 -2.30
N GLY A 556 -2.91 13.54 -2.54
CA GLY A 556 -1.87 13.97 -1.61
C GLY A 556 -0.50 13.94 -2.25
N GLU A 557 0.40 14.72 -1.65
CA GLU A 557 1.78 14.90 -2.12
C GLU A 557 2.78 14.44 -1.06
N SER A 558 3.92 13.87 -1.46
CA SER A 558 4.96 13.37 -0.55
C SER A 558 4.41 12.33 0.44
N ALA A 559 4.57 12.53 1.76
CA ALA A 559 3.96 11.72 2.81
C ALA A 559 2.43 11.66 2.70
N GLY A 560 1.78 12.67 2.14
CA GLY A 560 0.36 12.67 1.80
C GLY A 560 0.07 11.70 0.65
N GLY A 561 0.89 11.68 -0.40
CA GLY A 561 0.80 10.71 -1.49
C GLY A 561 1.04 9.27 -1.00
N ALA A 562 2.02 9.09 -0.10
CA ALA A 562 2.24 7.84 0.59
C ALA A 562 1.01 7.45 1.43
N SER A 563 0.39 8.38 2.17
CA SER A 563 -0.84 8.16 2.93
C SER A 563 -1.99 7.70 2.05
N VAL A 564 -2.20 8.32 0.88
CA VAL A 564 -3.22 7.88 -0.08
C VAL A 564 -3.00 6.43 -0.50
N SER A 565 -1.77 6.05 -0.83
CA SER A 565 -1.45 4.66 -1.17
C SER A 565 -1.63 3.68 0.00
N MET A 566 -1.40 4.12 1.25
CA MET A 566 -1.69 3.32 2.44
C MET A 566 -3.20 3.13 2.63
N HIS A 567 -4.02 4.14 2.35
CA HIS A 567 -5.48 4.00 2.36
C HIS A 567 -5.98 3.03 1.27
N MET A 568 -5.29 2.94 0.12
CA MET A 568 -5.56 1.90 -0.88
C MET A 568 -5.21 0.50 -0.37
N LEU A 569 -4.15 0.36 0.42
CA LEU A 569 -3.72 -0.92 0.99
C LEU A 569 -4.56 -1.33 2.21
N SER A 570 -5.06 -0.37 2.99
CA SER A 570 -5.74 -0.62 4.25
C SER A 570 -7.21 -1.03 4.07
N PRO A 571 -7.63 -2.25 4.45
CA PRO A 571 -9.03 -2.67 4.39
C PRO A 571 -9.99 -1.75 5.18
N LEU A 572 -9.48 -1.08 6.21
CA LEU A 572 -10.25 -0.14 7.03
C LEU A 572 -10.64 1.13 6.28
N SER A 573 -9.87 1.52 5.26
CA SER A 573 -10.10 2.76 4.51
C SER A 573 -10.69 2.56 3.11
N GLN A 574 -10.50 1.38 2.50
CA GLN A 574 -11.01 1.11 1.15
C GLN A 574 -12.50 1.44 0.97
N PRO A 575 -13.39 1.22 1.95
CA PRO A 575 -14.81 1.52 1.78
C PRO A 575 -15.16 3.00 1.69
N TYR A 576 -14.23 3.93 1.96
CA TYR A 576 -14.52 5.35 2.23
C TYR A 576 -14.10 6.32 1.12
N PHE A 577 -13.50 5.83 0.06
CA PHE A 577 -13.17 6.64 -1.10
C PHE A 577 -13.38 5.86 -2.39
N THR A 578 -13.54 6.59 -3.48
CA THR A 578 -13.71 6.04 -4.82
C THR A 578 -12.38 6.00 -5.54
N ARG A 579 -11.64 7.12 -5.66
CA ARG A 579 -10.43 7.22 -6.50
C ARG A 579 -9.22 7.74 -5.73
N SER A 580 -8.04 7.60 -6.32
CA SER A 580 -6.78 7.98 -5.68
C SER A 580 -5.85 8.73 -6.63
N ILE A 581 -5.22 9.78 -6.11
CA ILE A 581 -4.16 10.53 -6.78
C ILE A 581 -2.92 10.56 -5.89
N LEU A 582 -1.79 10.08 -6.42
CA LEU A 582 -0.50 9.97 -5.73
C LEU A 582 0.50 10.93 -6.39
N GLN A 583 0.89 11.99 -5.68
CA GLN A 583 1.84 12.97 -6.19
C GLN A 583 3.18 12.80 -5.46
N SER A 584 4.21 12.41 -6.21
CA SER A 584 5.59 12.34 -5.71
C SER A 584 5.71 11.57 -4.38
N GLY A 585 4.94 10.50 -4.17
CA GLY A 585 4.97 9.72 -2.93
C GLY A 585 4.14 8.44 -2.97
N ALA A 586 4.65 7.35 -2.38
CA ALA A 586 4.00 6.04 -2.30
C ALA A 586 4.47 5.26 -1.07
N ALA A 587 3.66 4.33 -0.57
CA ALA A 587 3.94 3.50 0.61
C ALA A 587 5.12 2.54 0.42
N THR A 588 5.57 2.34 -0.82
CA THR A 588 6.78 1.58 -1.16
C THR A 588 8.07 2.35 -0.90
N ALA A 589 7.99 3.66 -0.67
CA ALA A 589 9.17 4.46 -0.41
C ALA A 589 9.85 4.02 0.90
N PRO A 590 11.20 3.99 0.95
CA PRO A 590 11.93 3.46 2.11
C PRO A 590 11.71 4.26 3.40
N TRP A 591 11.27 5.51 3.28
CA TRP A 591 10.98 6.42 4.39
C TRP A 591 9.51 6.39 4.83
N ALA A 592 8.62 5.70 4.11
CA ALA A 592 7.18 5.85 4.28
C ALA A 592 6.58 4.95 5.37
N VAL A 593 7.17 3.79 5.63
CA VAL A 593 6.65 2.83 6.62
C VAL A 593 7.77 2.24 7.46
N GLU A 594 7.46 1.90 8.70
CA GLU A 594 8.39 1.27 9.63
C GLU A 594 7.85 -0.07 10.14
N ASN A 595 8.76 -0.96 10.52
CA ASN A 595 8.43 -2.22 11.16
C ASN A 595 8.28 -2.06 12.69
N LYS A 596 7.37 -2.85 13.27
CA LYS A 596 7.03 -2.84 14.70
C LYS A 596 8.24 -2.84 15.61
N GLN A 597 9.23 -3.70 15.34
CA GLN A 597 10.42 -3.81 16.17
C GLN A 597 11.22 -2.51 16.16
N VAL A 598 11.44 -1.89 15.00
CA VAL A 598 12.23 -0.66 14.91
C VAL A 598 11.49 0.49 15.59
N ALA A 599 10.17 0.60 15.39
CA ALA A 599 9.35 1.61 16.06
C ALA A 599 9.43 1.49 17.60
N LEU A 600 9.43 0.26 18.13
CA LEU A 600 9.63 0.02 19.57
C LEU A 600 11.03 0.45 20.04
N HIS A 601 12.09 0.15 19.29
CA HIS A 601 13.46 0.58 19.62
C HIS A 601 13.54 2.11 19.66
N ARG A 602 12.92 2.81 18.70
CA ARG A 602 12.90 4.28 18.65
C ARG A 602 12.20 4.88 19.86
N ALA A 603 11.09 4.29 20.31
CA ALA A 603 10.41 4.71 21.53
C ALA A 603 11.29 4.58 22.78
N VAL A 604 12.07 3.49 22.89
CA VAL A 604 13.00 3.29 24.02
C VAL A 604 14.17 4.28 23.95
N ILE A 605 14.72 4.56 22.76
CA ILE A 605 15.78 5.57 22.60
C ILE A 605 15.28 6.97 22.98
N LEU A 606 14.07 7.33 22.56
CA LEU A 606 13.44 8.60 22.96
C LEU A 606 13.28 8.69 24.49
N TYR A 607 12.78 7.61 25.11
CA TYR A 607 12.63 7.52 26.56
C TYR A 607 13.94 7.75 27.33
N GLU A 608 15.04 7.16 26.86
CA GLU A 608 16.36 7.35 27.47
C GLU A 608 16.91 8.75 27.25
N TYR A 609 16.75 9.29 26.04
CA TYR A 609 17.17 10.64 25.70
C TYR A 609 16.45 11.69 26.56
N MET A 610 15.15 11.48 26.82
CA MET A 610 14.33 12.34 27.69
C MET A 610 14.65 12.21 29.18
N LYS A 611 15.56 11.29 29.56
CA LYS A 611 16.02 11.00 30.93
C LYS A 611 14.88 10.67 31.89
N CYS A 612 13.90 9.90 31.43
CA CYS A 612 12.73 9.55 32.23
C CYS A 612 12.98 8.45 33.28
N GLY A 613 14.10 7.72 33.19
CA GLY A 613 14.52 6.73 34.18
C GLY A 613 16.03 6.50 34.14
N ASN A 614 16.48 5.35 34.65
CA ASN A 614 17.90 5.07 34.89
C ASN A 614 18.77 4.84 33.61
N GLY A 615 18.21 5.06 32.41
CA GLY A 615 18.97 5.18 31.16
C GLY A 615 19.61 3.90 30.59
N ASN A 616 19.11 2.71 30.96
CA ASN A 616 19.71 1.43 30.55
C ASN A 616 18.73 0.45 29.88
N MET A 617 17.54 0.89 29.49
CA MET A 617 16.51 0.02 28.91
C MET A 617 16.91 -0.49 27.52
N SER A 618 17.56 0.33 26.69
CA SER A 618 18.04 -0.04 25.35
C SER A 618 19.13 -1.11 25.37
N HIS A 619 19.83 -1.28 26.50
CA HIS A 619 20.82 -2.34 26.71
C HIS A 619 20.20 -3.69 27.13
N LEU A 620 18.92 -3.71 27.50
CA LEU A 620 18.19 -4.93 27.82
C LEU A 620 17.65 -5.60 26.57
N ALA A 621 17.33 -6.88 26.66
CA ALA A 621 16.64 -7.58 25.58
C ALA A 621 15.20 -7.03 25.41
N PRO A 622 14.64 -6.98 24.17
CA PRO A 622 13.33 -6.37 23.92
C PRO A 622 12.15 -6.93 24.74
N ASP A 623 12.24 -8.19 25.17
CA ASP A 623 11.25 -8.84 26.03
C ASP A 623 11.29 -8.38 27.49
N GLN A 624 12.35 -7.67 27.87
CA GLN A 624 12.57 -7.12 29.21
C GLN A 624 12.23 -5.62 29.30
N TRP A 625 11.83 -4.99 28.20
CA TRP A 625 11.50 -3.58 28.18
C TRP A 625 10.20 -3.29 28.91
N ASN A 626 10.26 -2.34 29.85
CA ASN A 626 9.09 -1.90 30.58
C ASN A 626 8.35 -0.79 29.80
N MET A 627 7.46 -1.21 28.90
CA MET A 627 6.70 -0.28 28.06
C MET A 627 5.67 0.54 28.84
N ASP A 628 5.29 0.15 30.07
CA ASP A 628 4.46 0.99 30.95
C ASP A 628 5.23 2.24 31.41
N GLU A 629 6.52 2.09 31.72
CA GLU A 629 7.38 3.20 32.14
C GLU A 629 7.65 4.17 30.99
N VAL A 630 7.88 3.64 29.78
CA VAL A 630 8.00 4.42 28.55
C VAL A 630 6.72 5.20 28.29
N LEU A 631 5.56 4.54 28.29
CA LEU A 631 4.27 5.16 28.04
C LEU A 631 3.96 6.28 29.06
N ARG A 632 4.20 6.03 30.35
CA ARG A 632 3.98 7.02 31.41
C ARG A 632 4.85 8.25 31.21
N CYS A 633 6.15 8.07 30.96
CA CYS A 633 7.08 9.15 30.66
C CYS A 633 6.59 10.02 29.49
N LEU A 634 6.22 9.40 28.37
CA LEU A 634 5.82 10.12 27.17
C LEU A 634 4.44 10.79 27.33
N HIS A 635 3.53 10.23 28.14
CA HIS A 635 2.27 10.90 28.48
C HIS A 635 2.47 12.10 29.41
N GLU A 636 3.36 12.01 30.38
CA GLU A 636 3.61 13.08 31.37
C GLU A 636 4.44 14.24 30.81
N ALA A 637 5.19 14.00 29.73
CA ALA A 637 5.99 15.03 29.08
C ALA A 637 5.14 16.16 28.48
N SER A 638 5.66 17.39 28.49
CA SER A 638 5.05 18.49 27.73
C SER A 638 5.18 18.25 26.23
N ALA A 639 4.25 18.83 25.45
CA ALA A 639 4.28 18.68 24.01
C ALA A 639 5.56 19.24 23.38
N ASP A 640 6.04 20.38 23.88
CA ASP A 640 7.31 20.99 23.44
C ASP A 640 8.51 20.08 23.71
N LYS A 641 8.60 19.48 24.91
CA LYS A 641 9.73 18.60 25.25
C LYS A 641 9.77 17.38 24.34
N LEU A 642 8.61 16.80 24.02
CA LEU A 642 8.50 15.67 23.08
C LEU A 642 8.92 16.08 21.67
N ARG A 643 8.38 17.19 21.16
CA ARG A 643 8.73 17.76 19.86
C ARG A 643 10.24 17.98 19.75
N ASP A 644 10.84 18.65 20.72
CA ASP A 644 12.26 19.02 20.68
C ASP A 644 13.19 17.79 20.79
N SER A 645 12.68 16.66 21.31
CA SER A 645 13.44 15.41 21.50
C SER A 645 13.19 14.39 20.39
N GLU A 646 12.23 14.61 19.49
CA GLU A 646 11.67 13.56 18.63
C GLU A 646 12.69 12.94 17.66
N TRP A 647 13.72 13.70 17.27
CA TRP A 647 14.76 13.32 16.32
C TRP A 647 15.89 12.51 16.95
N SER A 648 15.90 12.34 18.28
CA SER A 648 16.96 11.59 18.97
C SER A 648 17.19 10.15 18.47
N PRO A 649 16.19 9.40 17.96
CA PRO A 649 16.40 8.02 17.53
C PRO A 649 17.07 7.85 16.16
N VAL A 650 17.19 8.92 15.37
CA VAL A 650 17.63 8.84 13.97
C VAL A 650 18.77 9.81 13.67
N MET A 651 19.67 9.41 12.77
CA MET A 651 20.77 10.24 12.28
C MET A 651 21.00 10.08 10.77
N GLU A 652 20.21 9.24 10.10
CA GLU A 652 20.38 8.91 8.69
C GLU A 652 19.57 9.85 7.79
N PHE A 653 20.03 10.02 6.54
CA PHE A 653 19.32 10.85 5.57
C PHE A 653 18.01 10.20 5.12
N ALA A 654 16.96 11.01 5.06
CA ALA A 654 15.59 10.59 4.77
C ALA A 654 15.04 9.49 5.72
N ASP A 655 15.58 9.37 6.94
CA ASP A 655 15.07 8.45 7.96
C ASP A 655 14.23 9.22 8.99
N PHE A 656 12.92 9.30 8.74
CA PHE A 656 12.00 9.99 9.65
C PHE A 656 11.71 9.11 10.87
N PRO A 657 11.78 9.65 12.11
CA PRO A 657 11.71 8.84 13.32
C PRO A 657 10.31 8.24 13.56
N TRP A 658 9.27 9.00 13.25
CA TRP A 658 7.88 8.65 13.55
C TRP A 658 7.05 8.62 12.26
N VAL A 659 6.88 7.44 11.70
CA VAL A 659 6.15 7.19 10.44
C VAL A 659 5.15 6.05 10.63
N PRO A 660 4.19 5.85 9.71
CA PRO A 660 3.27 4.73 9.77
C PRO A 660 3.95 3.37 10.00
N VAL A 661 3.36 2.53 10.85
CA VAL A 661 3.90 1.22 11.22
C VAL A 661 3.08 0.11 10.56
N ILE A 662 3.72 -0.96 10.11
CA ILE A 662 3.02 -2.17 9.67
C ILE A 662 2.46 -2.88 10.92
N ASP A 663 1.28 -2.45 11.35
CA ASP A 663 0.64 -2.79 12.62
C ASP A 663 -0.16 -4.11 12.57
N GLY A 664 -0.43 -4.64 11.39
CA GLY A 664 -1.28 -5.82 11.19
C GLY A 664 -2.78 -5.50 11.19
N GLU A 665 -3.16 -4.23 11.26
CA GLU A 665 -4.56 -3.79 11.30
C GLU A 665 -4.86 -2.73 10.23
N PHE A 666 -4.24 -1.54 10.32
CA PHE A 666 -4.31 -0.56 9.25
C PHE A 666 -3.49 -1.04 8.05
N LEU A 667 -2.25 -1.47 8.28
CA LEU A 667 -1.39 -2.12 7.29
C LEU A 667 -1.21 -3.59 7.69
N VAL A 668 -1.96 -4.47 7.04
CA VAL A 668 -2.11 -5.88 7.43
C VAL A 668 -0.85 -6.72 7.17
N GLU A 669 -0.13 -6.42 6.09
CA GLU A 669 1.08 -7.13 5.69
C GLU A 669 2.11 -6.19 5.06
N ASN A 670 3.29 -6.72 4.76
CA ASN A 670 4.34 -5.96 4.09
C ASN A 670 3.86 -5.44 2.72
N ILE A 671 4.17 -4.17 2.43
CA ILE A 671 3.71 -3.45 1.24
C ILE A 671 4.05 -4.18 -0.05
N GLU A 672 5.27 -4.71 -0.19
CA GLU A 672 5.66 -5.48 -1.39
C GLU A 672 4.81 -6.74 -1.56
N THR A 673 4.42 -7.37 -0.45
CA THR A 673 3.57 -8.58 -0.47
C THR A 673 2.17 -8.23 -0.91
N SER A 674 1.61 -7.13 -0.38
CA SER A 674 0.31 -6.61 -0.82
C SER A 674 0.31 -6.29 -2.31
N LEU A 675 1.35 -5.63 -2.82
CA LEU A 675 1.49 -5.30 -4.23
C LEU A 675 1.61 -6.54 -5.12
N LYS A 676 2.42 -7.53 -4.73
CA LYS A 676 2.59 -8.80 -5.47
C LYS A 676 1.31 -9.63 -5.54
N ARG A 677 0.45 -9.53 -4.52
CA ARG A 677 -0.81 -10.29 -4.44
C ARG A 677 -2.01 -9.55 -5.03
N GLY A 678 -1.89 -8.24 -5.25
CA GLY A 678 -3.03 -7.40 -5.64
C GLY A 678 -3.95 -7.08 -4.45
N ASN A 679 -3.44 -7.13 -3.21
CA ASN A 679 -4.19 -6.84 -1.98
C ASN A 679 -4.23 -5.34 -1.70
N PHE A 680 -4.88 -4.60 -2.60
CA PHE A 680 -5.15 -3.18 -2.50
C PHE A 680 -6.46 -2.87 -3.21
N LYS A 681 -7.06 -1.71 -2.93
CA LYS A 681 -8.28 -1.26 -3.61
C LYS A 681 -8.01 -1.10 -5.10
N LYS A 682 -8.70 -1.89 -5.92
CA LYS A 682 -8.66 -1.80 -7.39
C LYS A 682 -9.63 -0.72 -7.85
N THR A 683 -9.14 0.50 -8.00
CA THR A 683 -9.92 1.65 -8.46
C THR A 683 -9.10 2.48 -9.45
N GLN A 684 -9.62 3.58 -9.99
CA GLN A 684 -8.82 4.44 -10.85
C GLN A 684 -7.70 5.12 -10.04
N LEU A 685 -6.49 5.12 -10.61
CA LEU A 685 -5.29 5.71 -10.03
C LEU A 685 -4.69 6.75 -10.99
N LEU A 686 -4.45 7.97 -10.50
CA LEU A 686 -3.55 8.93 -11.12
C LEU A 686 -2.28 9.01 -10.27
N ALA A 687 -1.13 8.71 -10.85
CA ALA A 687 0.15 8.81 -10.16
C ALA A 687 1.08 9.77 -10.91
N GLY A 688 2.05 10.34 -10.22
CA GLY A 688 3.10 11.08 -10.92
C GLY A 688 4.18 11.61 -10.02
N THR A 689 5.20 12.17 -10.65
CA THR A 689 6.44 12.62 -10.00
C THR A 689 6.93 13.89 -10.68
N ALA A 690 7.57 14.78 -9.95
CA ALA A 690 8.46 15.79 -10.55
C ALA A 690 9.89 15.18 -10.73
N PRO A 691 10.75 15.67 -11.65
CA PRO A 691 12.17 15.34 -11.68
C PRO A 691 12.80 16.10 -10.51
N LEU A 692 12.84 15.42 -9.37
CA LEU A 692 13.02 16.05 -8.06
C LEU A 692 14.46 16.47 -7.82
N SER A 693 14.67 17.76 -7.52
CA SER A 693 15.78 18.20 -6.68
C SER A 693 15.52 17.84 -5.21
N ILE A 694 15.83 16.60 -4.79
CA ILE A 694 15.58 16.11 -3.42
C ILE A 694 16.54 16.72 -2.39
N ILE A 695 17.60 17.37 -2.87
CA ILE A 695 18.57 18.09 -2.05
C ILE A 695 17.90 19.11 -1.10
N PHE A 696 16.61 19.43 -1.29
CA PHE A 696 15.87 20.37 -0.44
C PHE A 696 14.97 19.78 0.66
N ASN A 697 14.27 18.66 0.46
CA ASN A 697 13.03 18.42 1.23
C ASN A 697 13.20 17.85 2.66
N LEU A 698 14.40 17.88 3.23
CA LEU A 698 14.72 17.17 4.48
C LEU A 698 15.69 17.90 5.42
N ASN A 699 15.81 19.22 5.28
CA ASN A 699 16.99 19.94 5.78
C ASN A 699 16.99 20.34 7.27
N THR A 700 15.90 20.19 8.02
CA THR A 700 15.88 20.75 9.38
C THR A 700 16.68 19.93 10.40
N TYR A 701 16.85 18.61 10.20
CA TYR A 701 17.47 17.73 11.22
C TYR A 701 18.43 16.66 10.68
N ILE A 702 18.80 16.71 9.40
CA ILE A 702 19.59 15.67 8.76
C ILE A 702 21.05 16.10 8.62
N PHE A 703 21.83 15.84 9.67
CA PHE A 703 23.26 16.18 9.80
C PHE A 703 24.15 15.90 8.56
N PRO A 704 23.96 14.82 7.78
CA PRO A 704 24.85 14.51 6.64
C PRO A 704 24.76 15.47 5.44
N ILE A 705 23.67 16.21 5.27
CA ILE A 705 23.48 17.07 4.08
C ILE A 705 24.22 18.41 4.19
N GLN A 706 24.39 18.90 5.43
CA GLN A 706 25.12 20.15 5.74
C GLN A 706 26.58 20.07 5.30
N ASP A 707 27.17 18.88 5.40
CA ASP A 707 28.54 18.62 4.97
C ASP A 707 28.72 18.76 3.45
N VAL A 708 27.63 18.62 2.68
CA VAL A 708 27.63 18.70 1.21
C VAL A 708 27.14 20.06 0.72
N PHE A 709 26.08 20.59 1.35
CA PHE A 709 25.41 21.83 0.98
C PHE A 709 25.26 22.76 2.21
N PRO A 710 26.33 23.46 2.63
CA PRO A 710 26.29 24.35 3.78
C PRO A 710 25.28 25.50 3.56
N PRO A 711 24.45 25.85 4.56
CA PRO A 711 23.42 26.88 4.39
C PRO A 711 24.00 28.24 4.00
N ALA A 712 25.15 28.60 4.58
CA ALA A 712 25.83 29.88 4.32
C ALA A 712 26.31 30.03 2.86
N GLU A 713 26.61 28.92 2.18
CA GLU A 713 27.10 28.92 0.80
C GLU A 713 25.99 28.59 -0.22
N PHE A 714 24.80 28.21 0.25
CA PHE A 714 23.78 27.53 -0.54
C PHE A 714 23.25 28.37 -1.73
N PHE A 715 23.08 29.67 -1.51
CA PHE A 715 22.54 30.60 -2.50
C PHE A 715 23.61 31.25 -3.39
N GLU A 716 24.87 31.21 -2.97
CA GLU A 716 25.97 31.90 -3.66
C GLU A 716 26.82 30.94 -4.50
N LYS A 717 27.06 29.74 -3.98
CA LYS A 717 27.96 28.76 -4.57
C LYS A 717 27.28 27.97 -5.68
N LYS A 718 28.01 27.77 -6.78
CA LYS A 718 27.55 26.98 -7.95
C LYS A 718 28.32 25.67 -8.12
N ASP A 719 29.33 25.44 -7.28
CA ASP A 719 30.31 24.38 -7.43
C ASP A 719 30.53 23.57 -6.13
N PHE A 720 29.45 23.00 -5.60
CA PHE A 720 29.48 22.20 -4.37
C PHE A 720 30.35 20.94 -4.48
N ILE A 721 30.19 20.19 -5.58
CA ILE A 721 30.88 18.90 -5.79
C ILE A 721 31.80 19.04 -6.99
N LYS A 722 33.10 19.15 -6.76
CA LYS A 722 34.10 19.44 -7.81
C LYS A 722 34.89 18.23 -8.30
N SER A 723 34.84 17.13 -7.55
CA SER A 723 35.62 15.94 -7.85
C SER A 723 34.85 14.67 -7.50
N ARG A 724 35.30 13.56 -8.11
CA ARG A 724 34.79 12.22 -7.85
C ARG A 724 34.87 11.85 -6.36
N ASP A 725 35.95 12.22 -5.67
CA ASP A 725 36.14 11.89 -4.26
C ASP A 725 35.12 12.59 -3.36
N VAL A 726 34.83 13.87 -3.64
CA VAL A 726 33.78 14.62 -2.95
C VAL A 726 32.42 13.98 -3.24
N TRP A 727 32.16 13.62 -4.50
CA TRP A 727 30.91 12.95 -4.87
C TRP A 727 30.72 11.60 -4.15
N ILE A 728 31.75 10.76 -4.09
CA ILE A 728 31.69 9.47 -3.36
C ILE A 728 31.42 9.70 -1.88
N LYS A 729 32.07 10.71 -1.28
CA LYS A 729 31.82 11.10 0.11
C LYS A 729 30.36 11.51 0.30
N SER A 730 29.82 12.37 -0.57
CA SER A 730 28.42 12.81 -0.55
C SER A 730 27.45 11.62 -0.68
N VAL A 731 27.68 10.72 -1.65
CA VAL A 731 26.87 9.51 -1.81
C VAL A 731 26.91 8.64 -0.55
N SER A 732 28.10 8.45 0.02
CA SER A 732 28.29 7.62 1.21
C SER A 732 27.65 8.23 2.46
N SER A 733 27.57 9.56 2.54
CA SER A 733 26.90 10.27 3.64
C SER A 733 25.37 10.22 3.54
N LEU A 734 24.81 10.06 2.34
CA LEU A 734 23.36 10.18 2.08
C LEU A 734 22.66 8.84 1.85
N LEU A 735 23.39 7.74 1.67
CA LEU A 735 22.80 6.41 1.57
C LEU A 735 22.57 5.76 2.94
N PRO A 736 21.50 4.97 3.11
CA PRO A 736 21.23 4.24 4.34
C PRO A 736 22.37 3.29 4.72
N ARG A 737 22.61 3.12 6.03
CA ARG A 737 23.71 2.26 6.53
C ARG A 737 23.63 0.83 6.04
N GLN A 738 22.43 0.30 5.79
CA GLN A 738 22.25 -1.05 5.25
C GLN A 738 22.90 -1.22 3.86
N ILE A 739 22.84 -0.19 3.02
CA ILE A 739 23.48 -0.18 1.70
C ILE A 739 25.00 -0.04 1.86
N LEU A 740 25.45 0.86 2.76
CA LEU A 740 26.86 1.09 3.02
C LEU A 740 27.60 -0.15 3.55
N LYS A 741 26.90 -1.02 4.29
CA LYS A 741 27.43 -2.30 4.79
C LYS A 741 27.67 -3.35 3.70
N SER A 742 27.19 -3.15 2.48
CA SER A 742 27.45 -4.03 1.34
C SER A 742 28.37 -3.32 0.36
N SER A 743 29.66 -3.71 0.36
CA SER A 743 30.63 -3.10 -0.56
C SER A 743 30.21 -3.28 -2.03
N LEU A 744 29.53 -4.40 -2.35
CA LEU A 744 29.06 -4.68 -3.71
C LEU A 744 27.89 -3.78 -4.11
N ALA A 745 26.93 -3.53 -3.22
CA ALA A 745 25.82 -2.62 -3.48
C ALA A 745 26.31 -1.18 -3.65
N LEU A 746 27.17 -0.70 -2.74
CA LEU A 746 27.73 0.64 -2.81
C LEU A 746 28.51 0.86 -4.11
N GLN A 747 29.43 -0.06 -4.47
CA GLN A 747 30.20 0.07 -5.72
C GLN A 747 29.29 0.01 -6.97
N SER A 748 28.22 -0.76 -6.93
CA SER A 748 27.25 -0.81 -8.04
C SER A 748 26.51 0.52 -8.20
N ILE A 749 26.12 1.16 -7.09
CA ILE A 749 25.47 2.48 -7.11
C ILE A 749 26.43 3.55 -7.61
N LEU A 750 27.65 3.58 -7.07
CA LEU A 750 28.69 4.51 -7.50
C LEU A 750 28.95 4.38 -9.00
N ASN A 751 29.19 3.17 -9.50
CA ASN A 751 29.44 2.96 -10.93
C ASN A 751 28.23 3.28 -11.82
N TYR A 752 27.00 3.06 -11.34
CA TYR A 752 25.80 3.29 -12.14
C TYR A 752 25.40 4.77 -12.26
N TYR A 753 25.66 5.56 -11.22
CA TYR A 753 25.32 6.98 -11.18
C TYR A 753 26.49 7.91 -11.48
N GLU A 754 27.72 7.40 -11.55
CA GLU A 754 28.89 8.21 -11.90
C GLU A 754 28.66 8.94 -13.25
N PRO A 755 28.77 10.28 -13.28
CA PRO A 755 28.57 11.04 -14.51
C PRO A 755 29.62 10.69 -15.57
N GLU A 756 29.16 10.54 -16.80
CA GLU A 756 30.00 10.29 -17.98
C GLU A 756 30.31 11.61 -18.72
N GLY A 757 31.46 11.65 -19.41
CA GLY A 757 31.90 12.79 -20.22
C GLY A 757 32.98 13.62 -19.54
N LEU A 758 34.20 13.58 -20.06
CA LEU A 758 35.35 14.33 -19.54
C LEU A 758 35.55 15.64 -20.31
N PRO A 759 35.82 16.78 -19.64
CA PRO A 759 35.87 16.97 -18.19
C PRO A 759 34.46 16.99 -17.56
N ILE A 760 34.31 16.43 -16.37
CA ILE A 760 33.04 16.43 -15.63
C ILE A 760 32.92 17.74 -14.86
N GLU A 761 31.88 18.51 -15.14
CA GLU A 761 31.58 19.77 -14.46
C GLU A 761 30.88 19.55 -13.11
N SER A 762 30.98 20.53 -12.20
CA SER A 762 30.36 20.43 -10.87
C SER A 762 28.85 20.18 -10.91
N LYS A 763 28.16 20.80 -11.87
CA LYS A 763 26.73 20.58 -12.10
C LYS A 763 26.41 19.12 -12.39
N GLN A 764 27.24 18.42 -13.18
CA GLN A 764 26.98 17.03 -13.52
C GLN A 764 27.11 16.10 -12.30
N TRP A 765 28.02 16.41 -11.37
CA TRP A 765 28.12 15.69 -10.09
C TRP A 765 26.90 15.89 -9.21
N VAL A 766 26.43 17.14 -9.11
CA VAL A 766 25.22 17.50 -8.35
C VAL A 766 23.98 16.85 -8.97
N ASP A 767 23.80 16.96 -10.29
CA ASP A 767 22.68 16.34 -11.02
C ASP A 767 22.69 14.80 -10.90
N SER A 768 23.88 14.19 -10.84
CA SER A 768 24.04 12.74 -10.63
C SER A 768 23.57 12.33 -9.24
N LEU A 769 24.04 13.05 -8.20
CA LEU A 769 23.65 12.81 -6.82
C LEU A 769 22.14 13.00 -6.64
N ASP A 770 21.60 14.07 -7.22
CA ASP A 770 20.19 14.40 -7.17
C ASP A 770 19.32 13.32 -7.82
N LYS A 771 19.66 12.88 -9.04
CA LYS A 771 18.95 11.78 -9.71
C LYS A 771 19.02 10.48 -8.94
N MET A 772 20.15 10.17 -8.30
CA MET A 772 20.32 8.97 -7.49
C MET A 772 19.32 8.96 -6.32
N LEU A 773 19.25 10.05 -5.57
CA LEU A 773 18.28 10.22 -4.48
C LEU A 773 16.85 10.27 -5.03
N GLY A 774 16.68 10.95 -6.17
CA GLY A 774 15.46 11.11 -6.97
C GLY A 774 14.73 9.79 -7.18
N ASP A 775 15.53 8.87 -7.70
CA ASP A 775 15.13 7.52 -8.04
C ASP A 775 14.87 6.69 -6.79
N PHE A 776 15.80 6.72 -5.82
CA PHE A 776 15.74 5.89 -4.62
C PHE A 776 14.56 6.23 -3.70
N LEU A 777 14.29 7.51 -3.48
CA LEU A 777 13.33 7.95 -2.46
C LEU A 777 11.92 8.15 -3.00
N PHE A 778 11.73 8.44 -4.30
CA PHE A 778 10.40 8.76 -4.82
C PHE A 778 10.11 8.14 -6.19
N THR A 779 10.86 8.49 -7.24
CA THR A 779 10.45 8.19 -8.62
C THR A 779 10.22 6.70 -8.84
N CYS A 780 11.11 5.86 -8.33
CA CYS A 780 11.00 4.43 -8.52
C CYS A 780 9.95 3.76 -7.63
N ASN A 781 9.61 4.37 -6.49
CA ASN A 781 8.59 3.89 -5.57
C ASN A 781 7.18 4.18 -6.12
N VAL A 782 6.96 5.38 -6.67
CA VAL A 782 5.71 5.74 -7.37
C VAL A 782 5.52 4.89 -8.62
N ASN A 783 6.58 4.71 -9.42
CA ASN A 783 6.57 3.79 -10.58
C ASN A 783 6.22 2.35 -10.17
N GLU A 784 6.77 1.86 -9.05
CA GLU A 784 6.49 0.51 -8.58
C GLU A 784 5.02 0.32 -8.20
N PHE A 785 4.46 1.28 -7.45
CA PHE A 785 3.05 1.22 -7.06
C PHE A 785 2.13 1.31 -8.28
N ALA A 786 2.37 2.27 -9.17
CA ALA A 786 1.58 2.44 -10.40
C ALA A 786 1.65 1.23 -11.33
N LEU A 787 2.83 0.61 -11.46
CA LEU A 787 3.01 -0.59 -12.26
C LEU A 787 2.28 -1.79 -11.65
N ALA A 788 2.42 -2.01 -10.33
CA ALA A 788 1.72 -3.10 -9.65
C ALA A 788 0.20 -2.94 -9.75
N HIS A 789 -0.31 -1.71 -9.63
CA HIS A 789 -1.72 -1.39 -9.80
C HIS A 789 -2.22 -1.75 -11.20
N SER A 790 -1.49 -1.32 -12.23
CA SER A 790 -1.83 -1.60 -13.63
C SER A 790 -1.71 -3.09 -14.00
N GLU A 791 -0.68 -3.80 -13.50
CA GLU A 791 -0.50 -5.24 -13.73
C GLU A 791 -1.62 -6.10 -13.15
N HIS A 792 -2.31 -5.60 -12.12
CA HIS A 792 -3.50 -6.23 -11.55
C HIS A 792 -4.82 -5.81 -12.22
N GLY A 793 -4.74 -5.15 -13.38
CA GLY A 793 -5.86 -4.86 -14.28
C GLY A 793 -6.66 -3.62 -13.92
N ALA A 794 -6.10 -2.68 -13.16
CA ALA A 794 -6.77 -1.45 -12.77
C ALA A 794 -6.31 -0.23 -13.59
N ASP A 795 -7.24 0.70 -13.85
CA ASP A 795 -6.99 1.86 -14.69
C ASP A 795 -6.01 2.82 -14.01
N THR A 796 -4.89 3.08 -14.68
CA THR A 796 -3.77 3.86 -14.13
C THR A 796 -3.37 4.92 -15.13
N TYR A 797 -3.16 6.15 -14.66
CA TYR A 797 -2.59 7.25 -15.42
C TYR A 797 -1.32 7.72 -14.72
N TYR A 798 -0.32 8.12 -15.51
CA TYR A 798 0.94 8.61 -14.97
C TYR A 798 1.32 9.96 -15.57
N TYR A 799 1.78 10.91 -14.74
CA TYR A 799 2.39 12.15 -15.21
C TYR A 799 3.83 12.34 -14.72
N MET A 800 4.60 13.11 -15.47
CA MET A 800 5.83 13.73 -14.97
C MET A 800 5.70 15.25 -15.07
N PHE A 801 5.92 15.98 -13.99
CA PHE A 801 5.87 17.45 -14.00
C PHE A 801 7.26 18.00 -14.23
N SER A 802 7.55 18.67 -15.35
CA SER A 802 8.92 19.08 -15.71
C SER A 802 9.12 20.59 -15.86
N HIS A 803 8.23 21.40 -15.28
CA HIS A 803 8.31 22.86 -15.36
C HIS A 803 8.88 23.46 -14.08
N ARG A 804 9.81 24.40 -14.21
CA ARG A 804 10.29 25.19 -13.07
C ARG A 804 9.48 26.49 -13.00
N ALA A 805 8.75 26.69 -11.91
CA ALA A 805 7.92 27.88 -11.73
C ALA A 805 8.76 29.17 -11.75
N SER A 806 8.24 30.21 -12.40
CA SER A 806 8.84 31.55 -12.46
C SER A 806 8.94 32.21 -11.08
N GLN A 807 8.04 31.85 -10.16
CA GLN A 807 8.02 32.32 -8.77
C GLN A 807 8.83 31.41 -7.82
N GLN A 808 9.49 30.37 -8.31
CA GLN A 808 10.34 29.51 -7.47
C GLN A 808 11.58 30.29 -7.02
N THR A 809 11.64 30.59 -5.73
CA THR A 809 12.68 31.43 -5.09
C THR A 809 14.01 30.71 -4.88
N TRP A 810 14.03 29.38 -4.96
CA TRP A 810 15.23 28.57 -4.84
C TRP A 810 16.27 28.88 -5.93
N PRO A 811 17.56 28.59 -5.74
CA PRO A 811 18.56 28.68 -6.79
C PRO A 811 18.19 27.91 -8.08
N GLU A 812 18.59 28.44 -9.24
CA GLU A 812 18.28 27.84 -10.55
C GLU A 812 18.83 26.43 -10.73
N TRP A 813 20.00 26.14 -10.13
CA TRP A 813 20.66 24.84 -10.25
C TRP A 813 19.82 23.67 -9.72
N MET A 814 18.85 23.95 -8.85
CA MET A 814 17.93 22.97 -8.29
C MET A 814 16.82 22.56 -9.26
N GLY A 815 16.68 23.20 -10.42
CA GLY A 815 15.69 22.79 -11.42
C GLY A 815 14.26 22.78 -10.86
N VAL A 816 13.55 21.68 -11.06
CA VAL A 816 12.15 21.47 -10.64
C VAL A 816 12.13 20.80 -9.27
N LEU A 817 11.49 21.43 -8.30
CA LEU A 817 11.50 20.96 -6.93
C LEU A 817 10.31 20.06 -6.60
N HIS A 818 10.57 19.13 -5.69
CA HIS A 818 9.56 18.31 -5.04
C HIS A 818 8.53 19.21 -4.33
N GLY A 819 7.24 19.00 -4.61
CA GLY A 819 6.12 19.77 -4.04
C GLY A 819 5.70 21.01 -4.82
N TYR A 820 6.49 21.46 -5.82
CA TYR A 820 6.17 22.69 -6.56
C TYR A 820 5.09 22.52 -7.64
N GLU A 821 4.64 21.28 -7.93
CA GLU A 821 3.45 21.05 -8.74
C GLU A 821 2.16 21.48 -8.00
N ILE A 822 2.19 21.53 -6.66
CA ILE A 822 1.04 21.86 -5.82
C ILE A 822 0.52 23.26 -6.16
N ASN A 823 1.43 24.22 -6.36
CA ASN A 823 1.12 25.59 -6.76
C ASN A 823 0.20 25.63 -7.99
N PHE A 824 0.48 24.79 -8.99
CA PHE A 824 -0.32 24.70 -10.22
C PHE A 824 -1.64 23.97 -10.02
N ILE A 825 -1.70 22.97 -9.14
CA ILE A 825 -2.90 22.17 -8.84
C ILE A 825 -3.94 22.98 -8.06
N PHE A 826 -3.50 23.80 -7.10
CA PHE A 826 -4.42 24.63 -6.31
C PHE A 826 -4.75 25.97 -6.96
N GLY A 827 -4.12 26.29 -8.10
CA GLY A 827 -4.47 27.47 -8.90
C GLY A 827 -3.75 28.76 -8.49
N GLU A 828 -2.63 28.67 -7.76
CA GLU A 828 -1.87 29.85 -7.33
C GLU A 828 -1.51 30.82 -8.47
N PRO A 829 -1.19 30.38 -9.72
CA PRO A 829 -0.98 31.28 -10.85
C PRO A 829 -2.13 32.23 -11.17
N TYR A 830 -3.35 31.95 -10.71
CA TYR A 830 -4.51 32.82 -10.87
C TYR A 830 -4.63 33.89 -9.77
N ASN A 831 -3.85 33.80 -8.69
CA ASN A 831 -3.75 34.84 -7.67
C ASN A 831 -2.80 35.97 -8.10
N ARG A 832 -3.24 36.74 -9.10
CA ARG A 832 -2.47 37.86 -9.70
C ARG A 832 -2.19 39.02 -8.75
N LYS A 833 -2.90 39.09 -7.63
CA LYS A 833 -2.67 40.13 -6.60
C LYS A 833 -1.40 39.85 -5.80
N GLN A 834 -1.08 38.57 -5.58
CA GLN A 834 0.04 38.14 -4.74
C GLN A 834 1.24 37.67 -5.56
N PHE A 835 1.01 37.02 -6.71
CA PHE A 835 2.06 36.38 -7.49
C PHE A 835 2.11 36.84 -8.95
N LYS A 836 3.30 36.80 -9.54
CA LYS A 836 3.57 37.24 -10.92
C LYS A 836 3.89 36.08 -11.86
N TYR A 837 3.02 35.08 -11.92
CA TYR A 837 3.14 33.97 -12.87
C TYR A 837 2.90 34.41 -14.32
N THR A 838 3.56 33.74 -15.26
CA THR A 838 3.40 33.97 -16.71
C THR A 838 2.03 33.48 -17.20
N LYS A 839 1.62 33.88 -18.41
CA LYS A 839 0.38 33.39 -19.03
C LYS A 839 0.43 31.88 -19.32
N GLU A 840 1.57 31.38 -19.81
CA GLU A 840 1.75 29.94 -20.04
C GLU A 840 1.64 29.13 -18.74
N GLU A 841 2.08 29.69 -17.61
CA GLU A 841 1.93 29.06 -16.30
C GLU A 841 0.48 29.04 -15.80
N GLN A 842 -0.31 30.07 -16.12
CA GLN A 842 -1.75 30.07 -15.86
C GLN A 842 -2.45 28.98 -16.71
N GLU A 843 -2.08 28.83 -17.97
CA GLU A 843 -2.58 27.75 -18.84
C GLU A 843 -2.17 26.36 -18.33
N LEU A 844 -0.92 26.21 -17.86
CA LEU A 844 -0.47 24.98 -17.22
C LEU A 844 -1.27 24.67 -15.96
N SER A 845 -1.53 25.65 -15.11
CA SER A 845 -2.37 25.49 -13.92
C SER A 845 -3.81 25.11 -14.27
N SER A 846 -4.40 25.73 -15.31
CA SER A 846 -5.68 25.31 -15.87
C SER A 846 -5.70 23.84 -16.28
N ARG A 847 -4.64 23.36 -16.94
CA ARG A 847 -4.52 21.94 -17.32
C ARG A 847 -4.44 21.02 -16.10
N PHE A 848 -3.66 21.40 -15.08
CA PHE A 848 -3.59 20.64 -13.82
C PHE A 848 -4.96 20.53 -13.15
N MET A 849 -5.60 21.67 -12.89
CA MET A 849 -6.93 21.70 -12.26
C MET A 849 -7.95 20.88 -13.06
N ARG A 850 -7.99 21.05 -14.39
CA ARG A 850 -8.89 20.33 -15.28
C ARG A 850 -8.66 18.82 -15.24
N PHE A 851 -7.42 18.36 -15.35
CA PHE A 851 -7.11 16.93 -15.32
C PHE A 851 -7.47 16.28 -13.98
N TRP A 852 -7.13 16.93 -12.86
CA TRP A 852 -7.46 16.41 -11.52
C TRP A 852 -8.97 16.38 -11.30
N ALA A 853 -9.68 17.43 -11.71
CA ALA A 853 -11.13 17.49 -11.57
C ALA A 853 -11.85 16.49 -12.48
N ASN A 854 -11.42 16.32 -13.73
CA ASN A 854 -11.96 15.30 -14.63
C ASN A 854 -11.75 13.90 -14.06
N PHE A 855 -10.53 13.60 -13.63
CA PHE A 855 -10.22 12.34 -12.98
C PHE A 855 -11.09 12.12 -11.73
N ALA A 856 -11.31 13.14 -10.91
CA ALA A 856 -12.20 13.03 -9.74
C ALA A 856 -13.67 12.79 -10.11
N ARG A 857 -14.15 13.32 -11.24
CA ARG A 857 -15.52 13.12 -11.75
C ARG A 857 -15.70 11.74 -12.38
N THR A 858 -14.85 11.40 -13.34
CA THR A 858 -15.06 10.27 -14.27
C THR A 858 -14.11 9.10 -13.99
N GLY A 859 -12.93 9.37 -13.44
CA GLY A 859 -11.81 8.41 -13.37
C GLY A 859 -10.89 8.46 -14.58
N ASP A 860 -11.12 9.38 -15.51
CA ASP A 860 -10.32 9.60 -16.71
C ASP A 860 -9.97 11.09 -16.84
N PRO A 861 -8.68 11.48 -16.87
CA PRO A 861 -8.29 12.88 -17.03
C PRO A 861 -8.66 13.46 -18.41
N ASN A 862 -8.92 12.62 -19.43
CA ASN A 862 -9.03 13.06 -20.82
C ASN A 862 -10.38 13.66 -21.21
N HIS A 863 -11.44 13.29 -20.49
CA HIS A 863 -12.81 13.63 -20.85
C HIS A 863 -13.47 14.49 -19.77
N ASN A 864 -14.14 15.54 -20.22
CA ASN A 864 -15.09 16.27 -19.39
C ASN A 864 -16.34 15.42 -19.09
N PRO A 865 -17.20 15.82 -18.13
CA PRO A 865 -18.44 15.11 -17.82
C PRO A 865 -19.42 15.01 -18.99
N ASP A 866 -19.38 15.96 -19.93
CA ASP A 866 -20.16 15.96 -21.17
C ASP A 866 -19.53 15.08 -22.27
N ASN A 867 -18.48 14.33 -21.93
CA ASN A 867 -17.68 13.49 -22.82
C ASN A 867 -16.92 14.27 -23.90
N SER A 868 -16.79 15.60 -23.75
CA SER A 868 -15.92 16.40 -24.60
C SER A 868 -14.44 16.07 -24.30
N TYR A 869 -13.67 15.93 -25.37
CA TYR A 869 -12.31 15.43 -25.35
C TYR A 869 -11.31 16.58 -25.20
N ILE A 870 -10.34 16.45 -24.28
CA ILE A 870 -9.39 17.53 -23.92
C ILE A 870 -7.94 17.21 -24.31
N SER A 871 -7.49 15.97 -24.10
CA SER A 871 -6.10 15.60 -24.32
C SER A 871 -5.91 14.11 -24.53
N ASP A 872 -4.78 13.74 -25.14
CA ASP A 872 -4.32 12.36 -25.32
C ASP A 872 -3.43 11.97 -24.13
N TRP A 873 -4.00 11.81 -22.93
CA TRP A 873 -3.27 11.22 -21.80
C TRP A 873 -3.41 9.69 -21.86
N PRO A 874 -2.36 8.96 -22.27
CA PRO A 874 -2.44 7.51 -22.43
C PRO A 874 -2.54 6.79 -21.08
N PRO A 875 -3.22 5.63 -21.02
CA PRO A 875 -3.23 4.79 -19.84
C PRO A 875 -1.85 4.18 -19.58
N TYR A 876 -1.39 4.27 -18.34
CA TYR A 876 -0.15 3.69 -17.87
C TYR A 876 -0.28 2.17 -17.73
N ASN A 877 0.59 1.42 -18.40
CA ASN A 877 0.57 -0.04 -18.39
C ASN A 877 1.95 -0.67 -18.46
N SER A 878 2.04 -1.96 -18.10
CA SER A 878 3.32 -2.68 -18.05
C SER A 878 4.03 -2.87 -19.41
N LYS A 879 3.31 -2.67 -20.53
CA LYS A 879 3.88 -2.79 -21.89
C LYS A 879 4.51 -1.48 -22.34
N THR A 880 3.75 -0.39 -22.33
CA THR A 880 4.19 0.91 -22.86
C THR A 880 4.75 1.83 -21.79
N MET A 881 4.23 1.72 -20.55
CA MET A 881 4.53 2.60 -19.41
C MET A 881 4.38 4.08 -19.76
N GLU A 882 3.49 4.43 -20.69
CA GLU A 882 3.39 5.81 -21.18
C GLU A 882 2.90 6.77 -20.09
N TYR A 883 3.51 7.95 -20.05
CA TYR A 883 3.14 9.03 -19.14
C TYR A 883 3.02 10.34 -19.90
N ILE A 884 2.19 11.25 -19.40
CA ILE A 884 2.15 12.62 -19.90
C ILE A 884 3.21 13.48 -19.20
N ASN A 885 4.00 14.22 -19.95
CA ASN A 885 4.89 15.23 -19.40
C ASN A 885 4.12 16.56 -19.30
N LEU A 886 3.96 17.09 -18.10
CA LEU A 886 3.29 18.35 -17.83
C LEU A 886 4.32 19.46 -17.69
N THR A 887 4.39 20.32 -18.71
CA THR A 887 5.16 21.56 -18.73
C THR A 887 4.46 22.62 -19.59
N ILE A 888 4.99 23.84 -19.60
CA ILE A 888 4.52 24.96 -20.42
C ILE A 888 4.74 24.70 -21.93
N GLU A 889 4.00 25.41 -22.76
CA GLU A 889 3.98 25.15 -24.21
C GLU A 889 5.32 25.44 -24.88
N SER A 890 5.99 26.51 -24.44
CA SER A 890 7.33 26.87 -24.92
C SER A 890 8.38 25.78 -24.67
N ASP A 891 8.25 24.96 -23.63
CA ASP A 891 9.17 23.84 -23.38
C ASP A 891 9.04 22.73 -24.43
N TYR A 892 7.83 22.46 -24.95
CA TYR A 892 7.65 21.50 -26.03
C TYR A 892 8.22 22.02 -27.35
N ILE A 893 7.99 23.31 -27.65
CA ILE A 893 8.37 23.92 -28.93
C ILE A 893 9.87 24.24 -28.98
N GLN A 894 10.40 24.86 -27.92
CA GLN A 894 11.75 25.43 -27.89
C GLN A 894 12.78 24.48 -27.29
N LYS A 895 12.42 23.75 -26.23
CA LYS A 895 13.34 22.80 -25.55
C LYS A 895 13.18 21.36 -26.07
N GLY A 896 12.28 21.12 -27.01
CA GLY A 896 12.04 19.79 -27.59
C GLY A 896 11.49 18.78 -26.59
N ALA A 897 10.83 19.23 -25.51
CA ALA A 897 10.19 18.33 -24.56
C ALA A 897 9.12 17.49 -25.28
N LYS A 898 9.02 16.21 -24.92
CA LYS A 898 7.97 15.35 -25.46
C LYS A 898 6.74 15.41 -24.57
N ARG A 899 5.55 15.55 -25.15
CA ARG A 899 4.29 15.48 -24.41
C ARG A 899 4.04 14.10 -23.81
N ILE A 900 4.35 13.04 -24.56
CA ILE A 900 4.27 11.65 -24.09
C ILE A 900 5.66 11.06 -23.98
N GLY A 901 5.98 10.54 -22.80
CA GLY A 901 7.18 9.76 -22.52
C GLY A 901 6.84 8.33 -22.15
N THR A 902 7.87 7.48 -21.97
CA THR A 902 7.70 6.07 -21.58
C THR A 902 8.49 5.78 -20.30
N GLY A 903 7.75 5.43 -19.24
CA GLY A 903 8.14 4.99 -17.91
C GLY A 903 9.24 5.87 -17.31
N PRO A 904 8.95 6.96 -16.62
CA PRO A 904 10.00 7.91 -16.26
C PRO A 904 11.11 7.15 -15.52
N ARG A 905 12.33 7.22 -16.07
CA ARG A 905 13.53 6.59 -15.48
C ARG A 905 13.46 5.05 -15.33
N ARG A 906 12.72 4.34 -16.19
CA ARG A 906 12.56 2.86 -16.16
C ARG A 906 13.84 2.06 -15.92
N LYS A 907 14.94 2.38 -16.61
CA LYS A 907 16.22 1.67 -16.45
C LYS A 907 16.78 1.81 -15.03
N HIS A 908 16.71 3.03 -14.48
CA HIS A 908 17.18 3.35 -13.13
C HIS A 908 16.31 2.68 -12.07
N CYS A 909 15.00 2.64 -12.28
CA CYS A 909 14.11 1.94 -11.35
C CYS A 909 14.26 0.42 -11.36
N ASN A 910 14.56 -0.17 -12.52
CA ASN A 910 14.95 -1.58 -12.56
C ASN A 910 16.28 -1.85 -11.83
N PHE A 911 17.23 -0.90 -11.89
CA PHE A 911 18.47 -0.98 -11.13
C PHE A 911 18.21 -0.95 -9.61
N TRP A 912 17.42 0.00 -9.11
CA TRP A 912 17.09 0.06 -7.68
C TRP A 912 16.33 -1.16 -7.17
N LYS A 913 15.43 -1.73 -7.99
CA LYS A 913 14.76 -3.01 -7.67
C LYS A 913 15.72 -4.20 -7.54
N PHE A 914 16.92 -4.11 -8.11
CA PHE A 914 17.93 -5.17 -8.02
C PHE A 914 18.83 -5.04 -6.77
N ILE A 915 19.01 -3.83 -6.23
CA ILE A 915 19.92 -3.57 -5.10
C ILE A 915 19.62 -4.42 -3.85
N PRO A 916 18.37 -4.59 -3.38
CA PRO A 916 18.09 -5.45 -2.24
C PRO A 916 18.55 -6.90 -2.42
N LYS A 917 18.40 -7.44 -3.63
CA LYS A 917 18.88 -8.79 -3.99
C LYS A 917 20.40 -8.88 -4.00
N LEU A 918 21.07 -7.81 -4.41
CA LEU A 918 22.52 -7.73 -4.39
C LEU A 918 23.06 -7.73 -2.95
N ILE A 919 22.40 -6.98 -2.05
CA ILE A 919 22.72 -6.95 -0.62
C ILE A 919 22.56 -8.35 -0.02
N SER A 920 21.44 -9.03 -0.28
CA SER A 920 21.22 -10.39 0.26
C SER A 920 22.29 -11.38 -0.21
N ILE A 921 22.65 -11.35 -1.50
CA ILE A 921 23.72 -12.21 -2.05
C ILE A 921 25.07 -11.91 -1.39
N SER A 922 25.38 -10.64 -1.15
CA SER A 922 26.64 -10.25 -0.51
C SER A 922 26.73 -10.71 0.95
N ALA A 923 25.60 -10.71 1.67
CA ALA A 923 25.52 -11.18 3.05
C ALA A 923 25.72 -12.71 3.15
N ASP A 924 25.12 -13.48 2.24
CA ASP A 924 25.19 -14.95 2.22
C ASP A 924 26.61 -15.48 1.91
N LEU A 925 27.36 -14.78 1.07
CA LEU A 925 28.71 -15.20 0.65
C LEU A 925 29.81 -14.79 1.64
N GLY A 926 29.55 -13.81 2.51
CA GLY A 926 30.55 -13.17 3.37
C GLY A 926 31.44 -12.19 2.61
N GLU A 927 31.52 -10.93 3.05
CA GLU A 927 32.28 -9.88 2.35
C GLU A 927 33.77 -10.22 2.16
N SER A 928 34.38 -10.89 3.14
CA SER A 928 35.78 -11.33 3.09
C SER A 928 36.02 -12.31 1.94
N PHE A 929 35.07 -13.20 1.69
CA PHE A 929 35.15 -14.19 0.62
C PHE A 929 34.98 -13.55 -0.75
N ILE A 930 34.06 -12.58 -0.89
CA ILE A 930 33.88 -11.82 -2.14
C ILE A 930 35.14 -10.99 -2.45
N LYS A 931 35.69 -10.26 -1.47
CA LYS A 931 36.92 -9.49 -1.63
C LYS A 931 38.10 -10.39 -2.00
N TRP A 932 38.23 -11.54 -1.35
CA TRP A 932 39.25 -12.54 -1.68
C TRP A 932 39.09 -13.04 -3.12
N LYS A 933 37.86 -13.38 -3.54
CA LYS A 933 37.59 -13.86 -4.90
C LYS A 933 37.89 -12.79 -5.96
N GLN A 934 37.50 -11.53 -5.73
CA GLN A 934 37.83 -10.42 -6.63
C GLN A 934 39.34 -10.14 -6.71
N GLN A 935 40.05 -10.26 -5.59
CA GLN A 935 41.51 -10.14 -5.58
C GLN A 935 42.16 -11.30 -6.31
N MET A 936 41.65 -12.53 -6.17
CA MET A 936 42.15 -13.68 -6.92
C MET A 936 41.85 -13.58 -8.42
N ASP A 937 40.66 -13.12 -8.80
CA ASP A 937 40.34 -12.90 -10.22
C ASP A 937 41.25 -11.81 -10.83
N ARG A 938 41.56 -10.72 -10.10
CA ARG A 938 42.55 -9.73 -10.57
C ARG A 938 43.97 -10.30 -10.61
N TRP A 939 44.34 -11.08 -9.60
CA TRP A 939 45.64 -11.78 -9.59
C TRP A 939 45.79 -12.69 -10.80
N GLU A 940 44.77 -13.47 -11.14
CA GLU A 940 44.78 -14.41 -12.26
C GLU A 940 44.68 -13.73 -13.63
N ASN A 941 43.92 -12.64 -13.76
CA ASN A 941 43.65 -12.02 -15.07
C ASN A 941 44.51 -10.79 -15.38
N ASP A 942 44.97 -10.05 -14.36
CA ASP A 942 45.75 -8.82 -14.58
C ASP A 942 47.23 -9.06 -14.24
N TYR A 943 47.51 -9.61 -13.06
CA TYR A 943 48.89 -9.73 -12.56
C TYR A 943 49.63 -10.96 -13.12
N MET A 944 48.96 -12.10 -13.25
CA MET A 944 49.56 -13.34 -13.78
C MET A 944 50.01 -13.19 -15.24
N PRO A 945 49.24 -12.57 -16.16
CA PRO A 945 49.72 -12.35 -17.53
C PRO A 945 50.90 -11.37 -17.61
N GLU A 946 50.95 -10.36 -16.75
CA GLU A 946 52.11 -9.45 -16.66
C GLU A 946 53.36 -10.14 -16.10
N TRP A 947 53.17 -11.06 -15.14
CA TRP A 947 54.22 -11.89 -14.58
C TRP A 947 54.74 -12.92 -15.60
N GLU A 948 53.86 -13.60 -16.32
CA GLU A 948 54.20 -14.53 -17.40
C GLU A 948 54.86 -13.83 -18.59
N ALA A 949 54.51 -12.57 -18.86
CA ALA A 949 55.14 -11.73 -19.87
C ALA A 949 56.51 -11.16 -19.44
N GLY A 950 56.99 -11.45 -18.23
CA GLY A 950 58.31 -11.03 -17.74
C GLY A 950 58.47 -9.52 -17.56
N LYS A 951 57.37 -8.78 -17.38
CA LYS A 951 57.37 -7.29 -17.35
C LYS A 951 57.60 -6.67 -15.96
N PHE A 952 57.93 -7.47 -14.94
CA PHE A 952 58.31 -6.94 -13.64
C PHE A 952 59.83 -6.82 -13.53
N SER A 953 60.37 -5.59 -13.56
CA SER A 953 61.69 -5.30 -13.00
C SER A 953 61.52 -5.07 -11.50
N PHE A 954 62.25 -5.85 -10.69
CA PHE A 954 62.34 -5.67 -9.23
C PHE A 954 62.97 -4.33 -8.85
#